data_AF-E4ZVM8-F1
#
_entry.id   AF-E4ZVM8-F1
#
_cell.length_a   1.000
_cell.length_b   1.000
_cell.length_c   1.000
_cell.angle_alpha   90.00
_cell.angle_beta   90.00
_cell.angle_gamma   90.00
#
_symmetry.space_group_name_H-M   'P 1'
#
loop_
_entity.id
_entity.type
_entity.pdbx_description
1 polymer ?
#
loop_
_entity_poly.entity_id
_entity_poly.type
_entity_poly.pdbx_seq_one_letter_code
_entity_poly.pdbx_strand_id
1 'polypeptide(L)'
;MRASCLLLISANVVVNAFPNIWGSGSSAAVEADIPNLGPNVIIVRPIDPTNSEQISKAGENLRNICGSEHVRAHQTSDGTPSWLVTLSDRETLQYLPGDFLCILQAALEACRHIPRDDLFYNIAAKDYYNDEETKATRDFINTKLTNPDQEIIEFTYPGTSHVLGWGHVQLREAAKSELEAYAGIVSPLGEDGPVDDERAVSDSGLEIPRNARASRLSGMIHSSYMAVTSRLAIFKRAITWTKQAPASWDLNMVSQPKEMKDDQVSDFVYDDNAGVGTWVYDIDSGAALRVINMASRNLETSKHCRPSRPKTQPSKDAGEAEDSDGSDTSHGTKVSSKAVGQKYGVAKRATLVSVKMRPERSRSTADFIKAIDDVVNHLADDERADRRSKTVIISSLGFSQADPTHTAFLRPIFESLFALGIPFVTFSGNFGDILPDINKLPKTLVGPDMPILIVGAVDDQRKKTSYSQAGKDEDMIYAPGGTDARKIEVQSRFNKNEGEGTPGQERGTSFAAPIVAGVIATYFNYDPKPWDDSKTGKQRVQAIEDFIRSDSSSWDDSGLSRTIWNGATRADHQSPGANGQSVPPAGPTKALSIIGEYTPEASTFDWLFFSIDYDTGAECRTDIATEPKTVPFSDTGMTYPGGTWDVDLAGEKCEYKNSGDNPGALFCNGKEIACFDEAGDSEPDKGEYECGGKMRQPVFICPY
;
A
#
# COMPACT_ATOMS: atom_id res chain seq x y z
N MET A 1 46.20 19.01 -37.92
CA MET A 1 44.89 19.55 -38.37
C MET A 1 43.88 19.20 -37.28
N ARG A 2 43.78 19.98 -36.20
CA ARG A 2 42.87 21.13 -35.95
C ARG A 2 41.38 20.85 -36.20
N ALA A 3 40.64 20.55 -35.12
CA ALA A 3 39.35 21.12 -34.67
C ALA A 3 38.74 20.16 -33.62
N SER A 4 38.81 20.42 -32.30
CA SER A 4 37.98 21.36 -31.51
C SER A 4 36.51 20.90 -31.44
N CYS A 5 36.08 20.21 -30.38
CA CYS A 5 35.49 20.72 -29.11
C CYS A 5 33.98 21.00 -29.18
N LEU A 6 33.30 20.81 -28.03
CA LEU A 6 31.85 20.92 -27.69
C LEU A 6 31.07 19.60 -27.90
N LEU A 7 30.76 18.77 -26.88
CA LEU A 7 30.33 19.00 -25.49
C LEU A 7 29.03 19.81 -25.45
N LEU A 8 27.91 19.17 -25.10
CA LEU A 8 26.87 19.65 -24.16
C LEU A 8 25.64 18.69 -24.16
N ILE A 9 25.44 18.07 -22.99
CA ILE A 9 24.17 17.97 -22.24
C ILE A 9 22.95 17.38 -22.97
N SER A 10 22.53 16.19 -22.54
CA SER A 10 21.15 15.73 -22.68
C SER A 10 20.62 15.27 -21.32
N ALA A 11 20.03 16.21 -20.58
CA ALA A 11 19.07 15.92 -19.52
C ALA A 11 17.76 15.47 -20.17
N ASN A 12 17.29 14.26 -19.86
CA ASN A 12 15.98 13.79 -20.27
C ASN A 12 15.16 13.55 -19.00
N VAL A 13 14.22 14.47 -18.78
CA VAL A 13 13.07 14.36 -17.88
C VAL A 13 11.90 13.88 -18.74
N VAL A 14 11.21 12.81 -18.37
CA VAL A 14 10.04 12.32 -19.12
C VAL A 14 8.90 11.91 -18.17
N VAL A 15 8.06 12.83 -17.69
CA VAL A 15 6.70 12.44 -17.26
C VAL A 15 5.79 12.86 -18.40
N ASN A 16 4.90 11.97 -18.78
CA ASN A 16 4.15 11.94 -20.04
C ASN A 16 4.94 11.17 -21.10
N ALA A 17 4.37 10.06 -21.58
CA ALA A 17 4.84 9.33 -22.77
C ALA A 17 4.89 10.21 -24.05
N PHE A 18 4.59 11.49 -23.91
CA PHE A 18 4.58 12.54 -24.90
C PHE A 18 4.99 13.85 -24.21
N PRO A 19 6.29 14.10 -23.96
CA PRO A 19 6.69 15.23 -23.12
C PRO A 19 6.35 16.60 -23.72
N ASN A 20 5.87 16.66 -24.96
CA ASN A 20 5.77 17.88 -25.74
C ASN A 20 4.58 17.91 -26.71
N ILE A 21 3.65 16.95 -26.65
CA ILE A 21 2.55 16.85 -27.62
C ILE A 21 1.23 16.40 -27.00
N TRP A 22 0.13 16.74 -27.65
CA TRP A 22 -1.25 16.32 -27.30
C TRP A 22 -2.03 15.93 -28.57
N GLY A 23 -2.93 14.96 -28.48
CA GLY A 23 -3.70 14.44 -29.61
C GLY A 23 -5.15 14.93 -29.65
N SER A 24 -5.71 15.10 -30.85
CA SER A 24 -7.14 15.32 -31.08
C SER A 24 -7.65 14.44 -32.23
N GLY A 25 -8.77 13.74 -32.01
CA GLY A 25 -9.51 13.05 -33.07
C GLY A 25 -10.32 14.02 -33.93
N SER A 26 -10.78 13.58 -35.11
CA SER A 26 -11.59 14.42 -35.99
C SER A 26 -12.94 14.77 -35.37
N SER A 27 -13.15 16.04 -35.02
CA SER A 27 -14.50 16.59 -34.85
C SER A 27 -14.89 17.29 -36.14
N ALA A 28 -16.13 17.08 -36.60
CA ALA A 28 -16.67 17.65 -37.84
C ALA A 28 -16.87 19.18 -37.80
N ALA A 29 -16.29 19.89 -36.83
CA ALA A 29 -16.63 21.29 -36.56
C ALA A 29 -15.45 22.26 -36.32
N VAL A 30 -14.17 21.84 -36.37
CA VAL A 30 -13.06 22.76 -36.04
C VAL A 30 -11.93 22.86 -37.08
N GLU A 31 -11.85 22.00 -38.11
CA GLU A 31 -10.84 22.16 -39.16
C GLU A 31 -11.45 22.01 -40.57
N ALA A 32 -11.77 23.14 -41.19
CA ALA A 32 -12.44 23.20 -42.48
C ALA A 32 -11.55 22.86 -43.70
N ASP A 33 -10.25 22.60 -43.50
CA ASP A 33 -9.25 22.52 -44.59
C ASP A 33 -8.62 21.13 -44.81
N ILE A 34 -9.12 20.06 -44.18
CA ILE A 34 -8.60 18.70 -44.41
C ILE A 34 -9.73 17.80 -44.96
N PRO A 35 -9.73 17.45 -46.26
CA PRO A 35 -10.78 16.61 -46.82
C PRO A 35 -10.63 15.17 -46.30
N ASN A 36 -11.62 14.70 -45.53
CA ASN A 36 -11.82 13.29 -45.14
C ASN A 36 -10.55 12.56 -44.66
N LEU A 37 -10.10 12.88 -43.44
CA LEU A 37 -9.21 11.97 -42.70
C LEU A 37 -10.00 10.68 -42.41
N GLY A 38 -9.50 9.53 -42.89
CA GLY A 38 -10.10 8.23 -42.60
C GLY A 38 -10.14 7.95 -41.08
N PRO A 39 -10.95 6.98 -40.61
CA PRO A 39 -11.21 6.73 -39.19
C PRO A 39 -9.98 6.36 -38.34
N ASN A 40 -8.81 6.21 -38.98
CA ASN A 40 -7.57 5.74 -38.37
C ASN A 40 -6.49 6.82 -38.35
N VAL A 41 -6.81 8.10 -38.56
CA VAL A 41 -5.82 9.19 -38.52
C VAL A 41 -6.12 10.14 -37.37
N ILE A 42 -5.11 10.39 -36.53
CA ILE A 42 -5.18 11.36 -35.42
C ILE A 42 -4.27 12.56 -35.70
N ILE A 43 -4.68 13.74 -35.25
CA ILE A 43 -3.85 14.95 -35.30
C ILE A 43 -3.16 15.09 -33.95
N VAL A 44 -1.85 15.27 -33.97
CA VAL A 44 -1.00 15.43 -32.79
C VAL A 44 -0.33 16.80 -32.85
N ARG A 45 -0.49 17.60 -31.81
CA ARG A 45 -0.05 19.00 -31.75
C ARG A 45 1.03 19.16 -30.69
N PRO A 46 1.97 20.09 -30.85
CA PRO A 46 2.94 20.43 -29.81
C PRO A 46 2.26 21.14 -28.63
N ILE A 47 2.83 20.99 -27.43
CA ILE A 47 2.41 21.70 -26.21
C ILE A 47 2.75 23.19 -26.33
N ASP A 48 3.93 23.53 -26.84
CA ASP A 48 4.31 24.89 -27.20
C ASP A 48 4.58 24.99 -28.71
N PRO A 49 3.66 25.60 -29.47
CA PRO A 49 3.80 25.74 -30.92
C PRO A 49 4.82 26.82 -31.34
N THR A 50 5.37 27.57 -30.40
CA THR A 50 6.37 28.62 -30.65
C THR A 50 7.81 28.14 -30.44
N ASN A 51 7.99 26.98 -29.81
CA ASN A 51 9.29 26.40 -29.50
C ASN A 51 9.74 25.39 -30.58
N SER A 52 10.58 25.86 -31.51
CA SER A 52 11.01 25.08 -32.67
C SER A 52 11.84 23.83 -32.32
N GLU A 53 12.63 23.87 -31.25
CA GLU A 53 13.43 22.72 -30.78
C GLU A 53 12.52 21.63 -30.20
N GLN A 54 11.53 22.04 -29.42
CA GLN A 54 10.52 21.17 -28.85
C GLN A 54 9.67 20.48 -29.93
N ILE A 55 9.26 21.25 -30.94
CA ILE A 55 8.52 20.73 -32.09
C ILE A 55 9.35 19.70 -32.85
N SER A 56 10.62 19.99 -33.14
CA SER A 56 11.48 19.04 -33.86
C SER A 56 11.65 17.73 -33.11
N LYS A 57 11.96 17.80 -31.80
CA LYS A 57 12.17 16.63 -30.93
C LYS A 57 10.89 15.82 -30.75
N ALA A 58 9.74 16.48 -30.63
CA ALA A 58 8.43 15.85 -30.61
C ALA A 58 8.12 15.07 -31.89
N GLY A 59 8.36 15.66 -33.05
CA GLY A 59 8.13 15.02 -34.34
C GLY A 59 9.04 13.81 -34.59
N GLU A 60 10.29 13.87 -34.14
CA GLU A 60 11.23 12.74 -34.20
C GLU A 60 10.80 11.61 -33.25
N ASN A 61 10.41 11.94 -32.02
CA ASN A 61 9.89 10.96 -31.08
C ASN A 61 8.64 10.26 -31.64
N LEU A 62 7.70 11.01 -32.20
CA LEU A 62 6.53 10.44 -32.87
C LEU A 62 6.93 9.46 -33.99
N ARG A 63 7.88 9.84 -34.85
CA ARG A 63 8.36 8.97 -35.94
C ARG A 63 9.09 7.73 -35.43
N ASN A 64 9.84 7.85 -34.35
CA ASN A 64 10.54 6.73 -33.73
C ASN A 64 9.56 5.75 -33.06
N ILE A 65 8.47 6.26 -32.49
CA ILE A 65 7.47 5.47 -31.77
C ILE A 65 6.47 4.82 -32.74
N CYS A 66 5.96 5.58 -33.72
CA CYS A 66 4.89 5.14 -34.59
C CYS A 66 5.35 4.61 -35.96
N GLY A 67 6.64 4.74 -36.28
CA GLY A 67 7.16 4.52 -37.63
C GLY A 67 7.09 5.81 -38.47
N SER A 68 8.16 6.11 -39.21
CA SER A 68 8.26 7.36 -39.98
C SER A 68 7.23 7.45 -41.11
N GLU A 69 6.81 6.30 -41.63
CA GLU A 69 5.77 6.12 -42.64
C GLU A 69 4.36 6.43 -42.13
N HIS A 70 4.15 6.35 -40.81
CA HIS A 70 2.86 6.58 -40.16
C HIS A 70 2.70 8.01 -39.63
N VAL A 71 3.76 8.83 -39.62
CA VAL A 71 3.74 10.20 -39.07
C VAL A 71 4.09 11.22 -40.16
N ARG A 72 3.14 12.10 -40.48
CA ARG A 72 3.34 13.19 -41.46
C ARG A 72 3.29 14.54 -40.76
N ALA A 73 4.22 15.44 -41.09
CA ALA A 73 4.11 16.82 -40.64
C ALA A 73 2.84 17.47 -41.22
N HIS A 74 2.19 18.29 -40.41
CA HIS A 74 0.93 18.95 -40.70
C HIS A 74 0.93 20.36 -40.11
N GLN A 75 0.11 21.27 -40.63
CA GLN A 75 -0.14 22.57 -40.02
C GLN A 75 -1.64 22.79 -39.95
N THR A 76 -2.13 23.21 -38.79
CA THR A 76 -3.53 23.54 -38.58
C THR A 76 -3.90 24.82 -39.33
N SER A 77 -5.20 25.10 -39.46
CA SER A 77 -5.72 26.27 -40.19
C SER A 77 -5.28 27.62 -39.61
N ASP A 78 -4.91 27.68 -38.33
CA ASP A 78 -4.34 28.85 -37.65
C ASP A 78 -2.80 28.98 -37.83
N GLY A 79 -2.18 28.09 -38.61
CA GLY A 79 -0.73 28.09 -38.89
C GLY A 79 0.11 27.33 -37.86
N THR A 80 -0.51 26.70 -36.86
CA THR A 80 0.21 25.97 -35.80
C THR A 80 0.83 24.66 -36.33
N PRO A 81 2.12 24.39 -36.08
CA PRO A 81 2.76 23.11 -36.42
C PRO A 81 2.08 21.92 -35.74
N SER A 82 1.92 20.79 -36.44
CA SER A 82 1.30 19.56 -35.94
C SER A 82 1.78 18.32 -36.74
N TRP A 83 1.28 17.13 -36.40
CA TRP A 83 1.54 15.87 -37.09
C TRP A 83 0.27 15.05 -37.28
N LEU A 84 0.13 14.40 -38.43
CA LEU A 84 -0.89 13.38 -38.69
C LEU A 84 -0.30 12.01 -38.43
N VAL A 85 -0.91 11.22 -37.54
CA VAL A 85 -0.48 9.85 -37.21
C VAL A 85 -1.52 8.85 -37.70
N THR A 86 -1.10 7.91 -38.55
CA THR A 86 -1.98 6.89 -39.16
C THR A 86 -1.85 5.56 -38.43
N LEU A 87 -2.95 5.08 -37.84
CA LEU A 87 -3.03 3.83 -37.09
C LEU A 87 -3.28 2.63 -38.02
N SER A 88 -2.47 1.58 -37.87
CA SER A 88 -2.70 0.28 -38.50
C SER A 88 -3.90 -0.42 -37.85
N ASP A 89 -4.61 -1.25 -38.62
CA ASP A 89 -5.88 -1.92 -38.29
C ASP A 89 -6.01 -2.66 -36.93
N ARG A 90 -7.27 -2.85 -36.51
CA ARG A 90 -7.67 -3.40 -35.20
C ARG A 90 -7.22 -4.84 -34.92
N GLU A 91 -6.89 -5.64 -35.93
CA GLU A 91 -6.49 -7.05 -35.74
C GLU A 91 -5.00 -7.20 -35.37
N THR A 92 -4.18 -6.20 -35.69
CA THR A 92 -2.74 -6.22 -35.36
C THR A 92 -2.47 -5.85 -33.89
N LEU A 93 -3.45 -5.29 -33.17
CA LEU A 93 -3.37 -4.94 -31.74
C LEU A 93 -3.17 -6.14 -30.80
N GLN A 94 -3.48 -7.36 -31.23
CA GLN A 94 -3.34 -8.57 -30.41
C GLN A 94 -1.93 -9.19 -30.47
N TYR A 95 -1.07 -8.70 -31.37
CA TYR A 95 0.27 -9.24 -31.63
C TYR A 95 1.40 -8.27 -31.28
N LEU A 96 1.08 -7.12 -30.67
CA LEU A 96 2.09 -6.17 -30.19
C LEU A 96 2.54 -6.53 -28.76
N PRO A 97 3.85 -6.43 -28.45
CA PRO A 97 4.38 -6.67 -27.11
C PRO A 97 3.69 -5.77 -26.07
N GLY A 98 3.50 -6.29 -24.85
CA GLY A 98 2.61 -5.75 -23.80
C GLY A 98 2.78 -4.28 -23.43
N ASP A 99 3.90 -3.67 -23.81
CA ASP A 99 4.23 -2.26 -23.57
C ASP A 99 3.37 -1.31 -24.42
N PHE A 100 2.90 -1.75 -25.58
CA PHE A 100 2.03 -0.94 -26.44
C PHE A 100 0.57 -0.97 -25.99
N LEU A 101 0.08 -2.08 -25.45
CA LEU A 101 -1.34 -2.23 -25.14
C LEU A 101 -1.76 -1.35 -23.95
N CYS A 102 -0.93 -1.23 -22.90
CA CYS A 102 -1.29 -0.44 -21.72
C CYS A 102 -1.26 1.08 -21.99
N ILE A 103 -0.27 1.57 -22.73
CA ILE A 103 -0.12 2.99 -23.07
C ILE A 103 -1.15 3.40 -24.12
N LEU A 104 -1.39 2.55 -25.12
CA LEU A 104 -2.40 2.81 -26.15
C LEU A 104 -3.82 2.64 -25.59
N GLN A 105 -4.05 1.77 -24.60
CA GLN A 105 -5.35 1.60 -23.94
C GLN A 105 -5.66 2.73 -22.96
N ALA A 106 -4.67 3.25 -22.22
CA ALA A 106 -4.80 4.49 -21.45
C ALA A 106 -5.04 5.69 -22.36
N ALA A 107 -4.35 5.76 -23.51
CA ALA A 107 -4.60 6.77 -24.53
C ALA A 107 -5.97 6.58 -25.23
N LEU A 108 -6.44 5.35 -25.46
CA LEU A 108 -7.74 5.03 -26.06
C LEU A 108 -8.89 5.24 -25.07
N GLU A 109 -8.68 5.05 -23.77
CA GLU A 109 -9.62 5.37 -22.70
C GLU A 109 -9.69 6.89 -22.49
N ALA A 110 -8.55 7.61 -22.61
CA ALA A 110 -8.52 9.06 -22.70
C ALA A 110 -9.09 9.61 -24.03
N CYS A 111 -9.11 8.80 -25.10
CA CYS A 111 -9.70 9.15 -26.41
C CYS A 111 -11.15 8.69 -26.57
N ARG A 112 -11.71 7.93 -25.62
CA ARG A 112 -13.15 7.79 -25.52
C ARG A 112 -13.67 9.16 -25.13
N HIS A 113 -14.51 9.73 -25.99
CA HIS A 113 -15.20 11.00 -25.79
C HIS A 113 -15.84 11.06 -24.39
N ILE A 114 -15.10 11.55 -23.40
CA ILE A 114 -15.67 12.36 -22.35
C ILE A 114 -15.59 13.78 -22.94
N PRO A 115 -16.72 14.43 -23.24
CA PRO A 115 -16.71 15.85 -23.57
C PRO A 115 -15.82 16.58 -22.56
N ARG A 116 -14.91 17.46 -23.00
CA ARG A 116 -14.10 18.32 -22.12
C ARG A 116 -14.94 19.24 -21.20
N ASP A 117 -16.25 19.10 -21.25
CA ASP A 117 -17.20 19.90 -20.52
C ASP A 117 -17.50 19.35 -19.11
N ASP A 118 -16.95 18.20 -18.68
CA ASP A 118 -17.33 17.55 -17.40
C ASP A 118 -16.20 16.74 -16.72
N LEU A 119 -15.12 17.43 -16.30
CA LEU A 119 -14.04 16.84 -15.50
C LEU A 119 -14.34 16.90 -13.99
N PHE A 120 -13.72 15.99 -13.22
CA PHE A 120 -13.80 15.98 -11.76
C PHE A 120 -12.60 16.68 -11.13
N TYR A 121 -12.86 17.45 -10.08
CA TYR A 121 -11.87 18.26 -9.38
C TYR A 121 -11.93 18.07 -7.87
N ASN A 122 -10.79 18.33 -7.26
CA ASN A 122 -10.59 18.48 -5.83
C ASN A 122 -10.38 19.97 -5.51
N ILE A 123 -11.01 20.44 -4.44
CA ILE A 123 -11.09 21.84 -4.06
C ILE A 123 -10.71 21.95 -2.58
N ALA A 124 -9.49 22.40 -2.28
CA ALA A 124 -9.06 22.60 -0.90
C ALA A 124 -9.57 23.95 -0.37
N ALA A 125 -10.05 23.96 0.86
CA ALA A 125 -10.39 25.18 1.58
C ALA A 125 -9.13 26.00 1.86
N LYS A 126 -9.25 27.33 1.75
CA LYS A 126 -8.13 28.23 2.01
C LYS A 126 -7.80 28.35 3.50
N ASP A 127 -8.84 28.49 4.32
CA ASP A 127 -8.75 28.50 5.77
C ASP A 127 -9.78 27.54 6.34
N TYR A 128 -9.34 26.32 6.60
CA TYR A 128 -10.21 25.26 7.13
C TYR A 128 -10.61 25.51 8.60
N TYR A 129 -9.97 26.42 9.34
CA TYR A 129 -10.39 26.78 10.70
C TYR A 129 -11.54 27.81 10.72
N ASN A 130 -11.88 28.39 9.57
CA ASN A 130 -12.95 29.35 9.43
C ASN A 130 -14.24 28.68 8.93
N ASP A 131 -15.03 28.14 9.86
CA ASP A 131 -16.26 27.40 9.52
C ASP A 131 -17.31 28.24 8.76
N GLU A 132 -17.34 29.56 8.96
CA GLU A 132 -18.22 30.46 8.20
C GLU A 132 -17.78 30.58 6.74
N GLU A 133 -16.47 30.67 6.51
CA GLU A 133 -15.88 30.73 5.16
C GLU A 133 -15.98 29.39 4.43
N THR A 134 -15.70 28.27 5.10
CA THR A 134 -15.84 26.94 4.49
C THR A 134 -17.29 26.65 4.12
N LYS A 135 -18.25 27.03 4.97
CA LYS A 135 -19.68 26.96 4.64
C LYS A 135 -20.05 27.82 3.44
N ALA A 136 -19.62 29.09 3.40
CA ALA A 136 -19.88 29.97 2.27
C ALA A 136 -19.26 29.44 0.97
N THR A 137 -18.08 28.82 1.07
CA THR A 137 -17.39 28.17 -0.05
C THR A 137 -18.18 26.96 -0.54
N ARG A 138 -18.67 26.12 0.38
CA ARG A 138 -19.52 24.96 0.05
C ARG A 138 -20.80 25.37 -0.65
N ASP A 139 -21.48 26.40 -0.15
CA ASP A 139 -22.67 26.98 -0.77
C ASP A 139 -22.36 27.48 -2.19
N PHE A 140 -21.21 28.14 -2.39
CA PHE A 140 -20.78 28.58 -3.71
C PHE A 140 -20.52 27.41 -4.66
N ILE A 141 -19.83 26.36 -4.21
CA ILE A 141 -19.60 25.12 -4.99
C ILE A 141 -20.92 24.52 -5.46
N ASN A 142 -21.94 24.45 -4.58
CA ASN A 142 -23.25 23.92 -4.93
C ASN A 142 -23.93 24.67 -6.09
N THR A 143 -23.65 25.97 -6.26
CA THR A 143 -24.16 26.74 -7.40
C THR A 143 -23.47 26.43 -8.74
N LYS A 144 -22.39 25.65 -8.71
CA LYS A 144 -21.49 25.39 -9.86
C LYS A 144 -21.51 23.95 -10.35
N LEU A 145 -22.17 23.05 -9.63
CA LEU A 145 -22.23 21.63 -9.98
C LEU A 145 -22.96 21.41 -11.30
N THR A 146 -22.41 20.54 -12.16
CA THR A 146 -23.14 20.08 -13.35
C THR A 146 -24.35 19.22 -12.94
N ASN A 147 -24.19 18.39 -11.91
CA ASN A 147 -25.25 17.57 -11.34
C ASN A 147 -25.46 17.94 -9.85
N PRO A 148 -26.62 18.49 -9.45
CA PRO A 148 -26.87 18.86 -8.06
C PRO A 148 -26.98 17.65 -7.11
N ASP A 149 -27.29 16.47 -7.65
CA ASP A 149 -27.41 15.22 -6.89
C ASP A 149 -26.08 14.44 -6.84
N GLN A 150 -24.99 15.06 -7.31
CA GLN A 150 -23.67 14.46 -7.28
C GLN A 150 -23.19 14.23 -5.84
N GLU A 151 -22.64 13.04 -5.61
CA GLU A 151 -21.89 12.77 -4.37
C GLU A 151 -20.59 13.57 -4.37
N ILE A 152 -20.40 14.34 -3.30
CA ILE A 152 -19.18 15.13 -3.07
C ILE A 152 -18.52 14.60 -1.81
N ILE A 153 -17.24 14.27 -1.94
CA ILE A 153 -16.46 13.75 -0.83
C ILE A 153 -15.99 14.95 -0.01
N GLU A 154 -16.49 15.09 1.21
CA GLU A 154 -16.00 16.11 2.13
C GLU A 154 -14.82 15.57 2.94
N PHE A 155 -13.72 16.32 2.96
CA PHE A 155 -12.54 16.02 3.76
C PHE A 155 -12.57 16.90 5.00
N THR A 156 -12.34 16.29 6.16
CA THR A 156 -12.25 17.02 7.44
C THR A 156 -10.86 16.91 8.02
N TYR A 157 -10.46 17.89 8.80
CA TYR A 157 -9.20 17.82 9.52
C TYR A 157 -9.35 16.71 10.58
N PRO A 158 -8.48 15.68 10.57
CA PRO A 158 -8.68 14.50 11.41
C PRO A 158 -8.93 14.83 12.88
N GLY A 159 -9.97 14.21 13.45
CA GLY A 159 -10.40 14.43 14.84
C GLY A 159 -11.17 15.74 15.09
N THR A 160 -11.56 16.48 14.05
CA THR A 160 -12.34 17.73 14.17
C THR A 160 -13.49 17.77 13.15
N SER A 161 -14.34 18.80 13.22
CA SER A 161 -15.36 19.09 12.20
C SER A 161 -14.92 20.10 11.15
N HIS A 162 -13.65 20.55 11.20
CA HIS A 162 -13.15 21.57 10.28
C HIS A 162 -12.97 20.99 8.87
N VAL A 163 -13.56 21.62 7.86
CA VAL A 163 -13.57 21.13 6.49
C VAL A 163 -12.28 21.52 5.76
N LEU A 164 -11.45 20.52 5.42
CA LEU A 164 -10.24 20.70 4.60
C LEU A 164 -10.58 21.00 3.14
N GLY A 165 -11.73 20.54 2.66
CA GLY A 165 -12.20 20.80 1.31
C GLY A 165 -13.07 19.68 0.77
N TRP A 166 -13.24 19.67 -0.55
CA TRP A 166 -14.22 18.83 -1.26
C TRP A 166 -13.57 18.15 -2.46
N GLY A 167 -13.79 16.85 -2.60
CA GLY A 167 -13.30 16.05 -3.71
C GLY A 167 -14.40 15.49 -4.58
N HIS A 168 -13.99 14.98 -5.74
CA HIS A 168 -14.90 14.39 -6.71
C HIS A 168 -16.00 15.38 -7.13
N VAL A 169 -15.65 16.64 -7.42
CA VAL A 169 -16.59 17.71 -7.84
C VAL A 169 -16.59 17.84 -9.35
N GLN A 170 -17.72 17.61 -10.03
CA GLN A 170 -17.81 17.69 -11.48
C GLN A 170 -18.12 19.12 -11.92
N LEU A 171 -17.26 19.67 -12.78
CA LEU A 171 -17.36 21.07 -13.20
C LEU A 171 -17.17 21.21 -14.72
N ARG A 172 -17.89 22.19 -15.29
CA ARG A 172 -17.59 22.73 -16.61
C ARG A 172 -16.49 23.78 -16.54
N GLU A 173 -15.81 24.05 -17.65
CA GLU A 173 -14.67 24.98 -17.72
C GLU A 173 -14.98 26.39 -17.20
N ALA A 174 -16.17 26.94 -17.52
CA ALA A 174 -16.58 28.24 -17.01
C ALA A 174 -16.78 28.25 -15.49
N ALA A 175 -17.42 27.20 -14.95
CA ALA A 175 -17.64 27.03 -13.52
C ALA A 175 -16.33 26.82 -12.74
N LYS A 176 -15.40 26.05 -13.33
CA LYS A 176 -14.02 25.91 -12.84
C LYS A 176 -13.32 27.26 -12.74
N SER A 177 -13.34 28.06 -13.82
CA SER A 177 -12.70 29.37 -13.85
C SER A 177 -13.25 30.32 -12.77
N GLU A 178 -14.58 30.28 -12.55
CA GLU A 178 -15.21 31.06 -11.48
C GLU A 178 -14.83 30.58 -10.08
N LEU A 179 -14.70 29.27 -9.87
CA LEU A 179 -14.24 28.70 -8.60
C LEU A 179 -12.77 29.02 -8.33
N GLU A 180 -11.89 28.94 -9.32
CA GLU A 180 -10.46 29.28 -9.17
C GLU A 180 -10.21 30.76 -8.83
N ALA A 181 -11.18 31.63 -9.12
CA ALA A 181 -11.18 33.04 -8.73
C ALA A 181 -11.83 33.29 -7.36
N TYR A 182 -12.48 32.29 -6.75
CA TYR A 182 -13.16 32.44 -5.47
C TYR A 182 -12.15 32.48 -4.31
N ALA A 183 -12.31 33.46 -3.42
CA ALA A 183 -11.28 33.76 -2.41
C ALA A 183 -11.14 32.70 -1.31
N GLY A 184 -12.15 31.84 -1.10
CA GLY A 184 -12.22 30.85 -0.01
C GLY A 184 -11.56 29.49 -0.31
N ILE A 185 -10.91 29.35 -1.47
CA ILE A 185 -10.25 28.10 -1.86
C ILE A 185 -8.75 28.28 -2.12
N VAL A 186 -8.04 27.15 -2.14
CA VAL A 186 -6.69 27.06 -2.73
C VAL A 186 -6.84 26.91 -4.24
N SER A 187 -6.03 27.66 -4.99
CA SER A 187 -6.03 27.69 -6.47
C SER A 187 -4.64 27.34 -7.00
N PRO A 188 -4.52 26.63 -8.14
CA PRO A 188 -5.61 26.10 -8.98
C PRO A 188 -6.32 24.90 -8.34
N LEU A 189 -7.48 24.50 -8.89
CA LEU A 189 -8.14 23.26 -8.45
C LEU A 189 -7.24 22.06 -8.75
N GLY A 190 -7.26 21.06 -7.87
CA GLY A 190 -6.61 19.77 -8.13
C GLY A 190 -7.48 18.95 -9.09
N GLU A 191 -6.88 18.29 -10.07
CA GLU A 191 -7.63 17.35 -10.91
C GLU A 191 -7.93 16.07 -10.11
N ASP A 192 -9.17 15.59 -10.11
CA ASP A 192 -9.53 14.29 -9.52
C ASP A 192 -9.22 13.16 -10.52
N GLY A 193 -7.92 13.00 -10.79
CA GLY A 193 -7.39 12.10 -11.79
C GLY A 193 -7.19 10.66 -11.30
N PRO A 194 -6.73 9.77 -12.18
CA PRO A 194 -6.41 8.40 -11.83
C PRO A 194 -5.27 8.33 -10.81
N VAL A 195 -5.29 7.26 -10.01
CA VAL A 195 -4.23 6.91 -9.06
C VAL A 195 -3.63 5.61 -9.53
N ASP A 196 -2.31 5.56 -9.69
CA ASP A 196 -1.60 4.45 -10.31
C ASP A 196 -0.96 3.53 -9.26
N ASP A 197 -0.96 2.23 -9.54
CA ASP A 197 -0.12 1.22 -8.86
C ASP A 197 1.31 1.11 -9.46
N GLU A 198 1.56 1.88 -10.53
CA GLU A 198 2.80 2.04 -11.29
C GLU A 198 3.61 0.74 -11.50
N ARG A 199 3.13 -0.26 -12.23
CA ARG A 199 3.93 -1.48 -12.46
C ARG A 199 5.21 -1.25 -13.25
N ALA A 200 6.27 -2.00 -12.93
CA ALA A 200 7.51 -1.98 -13.70
C ALA A 200 7.38 -2.84 -14.98
N VAL A 201 7.79 -2.29 -16.13
CA VAL A 201 7.56 -2.81 -17.50
C VAL A 201 8.73 -3.66 -18.02
N SER A 202 8.48 -4.85 -18.60
CA SER A 202 9.50 -5.84 -19.02
C SER A 202 10.42 -5.43 -20.18
N ASP A 203 11.74 -5.53 -19.98
CA ASP A 203 12.82 -5.26 -20.96
C ASP A 203 12.88 -6.25 -22.14
N SER A 204 12.06 -7.31 -22.17
CA SER A 204 12.15 -8.37 -23.19
C SER A 204 11.71 -7.96 -24.62
N GLY A 205 11.49 -6.66 -24.88
CA GLY A 205 11.15 -6.11 -26.19
C GLY A 205 12.23 -5.23 -26.84
N LEU A 206 13.33 -4.89 -26.17
CA LEU A 206 14.31 -3.94 -26.69
C LEU A 206 15.74 -4.50 -26.71
N GLU A 207 16.11 -5.19 -27.79
CA GLU A 207 17.52 -5.21 -28.20
C GLU A 207 17.85 -3.88 -28.91
N ILE A 208 18.35 -2.89 -28.17
CA ILE A 208 19.04 -1.72 -28.74
C ILE A 208 20.52 -1.74 -28.29
N PRO A 209 21.50 -1.50 -29.18
CA PRO A 209 22.90 -1.79 -28.91
C PRO A 209 23.49 -0.89 -27.82
N ARG A 210 24.22 -1.51 -26.88
CA ARG A 210 25.08 -0.82 -25.90
C ARG A 210 26.04 0.13 -26.61
N ASN A 211 25.99 1.43 -26.29
CA ASN A 211 27.14 2.32 -26.11
C ASN A 211 26.70 3.76 -25.80
N ALA A 212 26.81 4.18 -24.53
CA ALA A 212 27.08 5.58 -24.17
C ALA A 212 27.67 5.65 -22.75
N ARG A 213 28.94 6.09 -22.66
CA ARG A 213 29.68 6.30 -21.41
C ARG A 213 29.11 7.51 -20.64
N ALA A 214 28.79 7.33 -19.36
CA ALA A 214 28.48 8.41 -18.43
C ALA A 214 29.75 9.21 -18.07
N SER A 215 29.70 10.54 -18.21
CA SER A 215 30.74 11.45 -17.71
C SER A 215 30.37 11.98 -16.32
N ARG A 216 31.20 11.65 -15.33
CA ARG A 216 31.14 12.18 -13.96
C ARG A 216 31.55 13.65 -13.93
N LEU A 217 30.81 14.50 -13.22
CA LEU A 217 31.27 15.80 -12.75
C LEU A 217 31.22 15.79 -11.22
N SER A 218 32.42 15.74 -10.63
CA SER A 218 32.66 15.78 -9.19
C SER A 218 32.69 17.23 -8.74
N GLY A 219 31.78 17.61 -7.84
CA GLY A 219 31.80 18.86 -7.09
C GLY A 219 31.90 18.55 -5.61
N MET A 220 33.06 18.82 -5.01
CA MET A 220 33.28 18.67 -3.58
C MET A 220 32.46 19.69 -2.80
N ILE A 221 31.62 19.24 -1.87
CA ILE A 221 31.15 20.03 -0.73
C ILE A 221 31.48 19.24 0.53
N HIS A 222 32.41 19.78 1.33
CA HIS A 222 32.65 19.34 2.70
C HIS A 222 31.50 19.84 3.57
N SER A 223 30.81 18.94 4.27
CA SER A 223 30.08 19.29 5.49
C SER A 223 30.32 18.23 6.56
N SER A 224 30.55 18.73 7.76
CA SER A 224 31.17 18.10 8.91
C SER A 224 30.27 17.06 9.60
N TYR A 225 30.73 15.81 9.63
CA TYR A 225 30.21 14.73 10.48
C TYR A 225 30.47 15.05 11.97
N MET A 226 29.40 15.25 12.74
CA MET A 226 29.44 15.05 14.19
C MET A 226 29.14 13.57 14.46
N ALA A 227 30.18 12.80 14.75
CA ALA A 227 30.07 11.40 15.13
C ALA A 227 29.42 11.28 16.52
N VAL A 228 28.14 10.87 16.56
CA VAL A 228 27.54 10.32 17.78
C VAL A 228 28.09 8.90 17.93
N THR A 229 29.10 8.74 18.78
CA THR A 229 29.58 7.42 19.19
C THR A 229 28.64 6.84 20.26
N SER A 230 27.54 6.23 19.82
CA SER A 230 26.72 5.41 20.71
C SER A 230 27.41 4.07 20.95
N ARG A 231 27.84 3.87 22.20
CA ARG A 231 28.40 2.60 22.69
C ARG A 231 27.42 1.47 22.40
N LEU A 232 27.90 0.41 21.75
CA LEU A 232 27.23 -0.88 21.62
C LEU A 232 26.98 -1.46 23.02
N ALA A 233 25.82 -1.19 23.59
CA ALA A 233 25.25 -2.00 24.66
C ALA A 233 24.59 -3.21 23.98
N ILE A 234 25.24 -4.37 24.07
CA ILE A 234 24.64 -5.65 23.67
C ILE A 234 23.54 -5.94 24.70
N PHE A 235 22.31 -5.49 24.43
CA PHE A 235 21.14 -5.90 25.18
C PHE A 235 20.88 -7.38 24.89
N LYS A 236 20.68 -8.17 25.94
CA LYS A 236 20.31 -9.58 25.85
C LYS A 236 18.97 -9.70 25.14
N ARG A 237 19.02 -9.96 23.83
CA ARG A 237 17.90 -10.35 22.96
C ARG A 237 17.26 -11.63 23.53
N ALA A 238 16.01 -11.57 23.96
CA ALA A 238 15.16 -12.76 24.05
C ALA A 238 14.48 -12.99 22.67
N ILE A 239 15.26 -12.96 21.59
CA ILE A 239 14.78 -13.23 20.23
C ILE A 239 15.09 -14.69 19.94
N THR A 240 14.06 -15.44 19.56
CA THR A 240 14.21 -16.82 19.08
C THR A 240 14.18 -16.76 17.56
N TRP A 241 15.28 -17.08 16.91
CA TRP A 241 15.35 -17.12 15.45
C TRP A 241 14.85 -18.46 14.92
N THR A 242 14.00 -18.39 13.89
CA THR A 242 13.50 -19.54 13.13
C THR A 242 13.90 -19.40 11.65
N LYS A 243 13.73 -20.47 10.87
CA LYS A 243 14.17 -20.55 9.47
C LYS A 243 13.08 -21.09 8.56
N GLN A 244 12.90 -20.42 7.44
CA GLN A 244 12.18 -20.95 6.28
C GLN A 244 13.21 -21.37 5.23
N ALA A 245 13.26 -22.66 4.88
CA ALA A 245 14.08 -23.18 3.81
C ALA A 245 13.31 -24.25 3.00
N PRO A 246 13.23 -24.13 1.66
CA PRO A 246 13.75 -23.04 0.84
C PRO A 246 12.94 -21.75 1.03
N ALA A 247 13.61 -20.60 0.93
CA ALA A 247 12.98 -19.29 0.82
C ALA A 247 13.35 -18.61 -0.51
N SER A 248 12.48 -17.70 -0.94
CA SER A 248 12.69 -16.92 -2.16
C SER A 248 13.88 -15.97 -1.98
N TRP A 249 14.54 -15.62 -3.08
CA TRP A 249 15.80 -14.89 -3.03
C TRP A 249 15.70 -13.52 -2.36
N ASP A 250 14.55 -12.88 -2.48
CA ASP A 250 14.22 -11.61 -1.86
C ASP A 250 14.17 -11.75 -0.34
N LEU A 251 13.52 -12.80 0.18
CA LEU A 251 13.52 -13.09 1.62
C LEU A 251 14.93 -13.45 2.11
N ASN A 252 15.68 -14.25 1.34
CA ASN A 252 17.07 -14.59 1.67
C ASN A 252 17.92 -13.31 1.79
N MET A 253 17.75 -12.35 0.87
CA MET A 253 18.46 -11.08 0.89
C MET A 253 18.15 -10.24 2.13
N VAL A 254 16.90 -10.25 2.60
CA VAL A 254 16.42 -9.49 3.78
C VAL A 254 17.02 -10.00 5.08
N SER A 255 17.31 -11.30 5.20
CA SER A 255 17.97 -11.85 6.39
C SER A 255 19.49 -11.97 6.28
N GLN A 256 20.06 -11.90 5.08
CA GLN A 256 21.50 -12.05 4.86
C GLN A 256 22.28 -10.84 5.42
N PRO A 257 23.12 -11.02 6.46
CA PRO A 257 23.92 -9.93 7.01
C PRO A 257 25.10 -9.56 6.10
N LYS A 258 25.65 -8.35 6.31
CA LYS A 258 26.72 -7.76 5.48
C LYS A 258 27.95 -8.66 5.37
N GLU A 259 28.36 -9.32 6.45
CA GLU A 259 29.50 -10.22 6.46
C GLU A 259 29.27 -11.52 5.66
N MET A 260 28.04 -11.80 5.24
CA MET A 260 27.65 -12.95 4.41
C MET A 260 27.42 -12.57 2.95
N LYS A 261 27.78 -11.36 2.49
CA LYS A 261 27.51 -10.87 1.12
C LYS A 261 27.77 -11.89 0.00
N ASP A 262 28.90 -12.58 0.08
CA ASP A 262 29.36 -13.52 -0.96
C ASP A 262 28.88 -14.97 -0.72
N ASP A 263 28.16 -15.20 0.38
CA ASP A 263 27.62 -16.51 0.73
C ASP A 263 26.34 -16.77 -0.08
N GLN A 264 26.16 -18.01 -0.55
CA GLN A 264 24.89 -18.45 -1.10
C GLN A 264 23.96 -18.87 0.03
N VAL A 265 22.95 -18.05 0.32
CA VAL A 265 21.90 -18.36 1.29
C VAL A 265 20.62 -18.83 0.57
N SER A 266 19.99 -19.85 1.13
CA SER A 266 18.72 -20.43 0.66
C SER A 266 17.60 -20.36 1.71
N ASP A 267 17.90 -19.76 2.85
CA ASP A 267 17.04 -19.63 4.01
C ASP A 267 16.66 -18.17 4.26
N PHE A 268 15.45 -17.99 4.77
CA PHE A 268 15.02 -16.76 5.42
C PHE A 268 15.03 -16.98 6.93
N VAL A 269 15.88 -16.24 7.62
CA VAL A 269 16.00 -16.27 9.08
C VAL A 269 15.20 -15.11 9.65
N TYR A 270 14.24 -15.40 10.52
CA TYR A 270 13.33 -14.40 11.08
C TYR A 270 13.02 -14.69 12.54
N ASP A 271 12.60 -13.68 13.30
CA ASP A 271 12.14 -13.84 14.68
C ASP A 271 10.89 -14.73 14.69
N ASP A 272 10.83 -15.74 15.54
CA ASP A 272 9.69 -16.66 15.67
C ASP A 272 8.38 -15.94 16.03
N ASN A 273 8.47 -14.75 16.63
CA ASN A 273 7.32 -13.88 16.83
C ASN A 273 6.87 -13.13 15.57
N ALA A 274 7.72 -12.92 14.57
CA ALA A 274 7.40 -12.43 13.22
C ALA A 274 6.22 -11.43 13.07
N GLY A 275 6.03 -10.47 13.97
CA GLY A 275 4.91 -9.51 13.93
C GLY A 275 3.68 -9.86 14.77
N VAL A 276 3.72 -10.84 15.69
CA VAL A 276 2.59 -11.17 16.58
C VAL A 276 2.05 -9.93 17.29
N GLY A 277 0.73 -9.72 17.23
CA GLY A 277 0.10 -8.56 17.88
C GLY A 277 0.43 -7.21 17.25
N THR A 278 0.98 -7.21 16.03
CA THR A 278 1.26 -6.01 15.24
C THR A 278 0.30 -5.92 14.05
N TRP A 279 0.19 -4.72 13.48
CA TRP A 279 -0.80 -4.39 12.47
C TRP A 279 -0.14 -3.75 11.25
N VAL A 280 -0.41 -4.31 10.08
CA VAL A 280 -0.02 -3.76 8.79
C VAL A 280 -1.28 -3.32 8.07
N TYR A 281 -1.46 -2.00 7.91
CA TYR A 281 -2.57 -1.43 7.13
C TYR A 281 -2.11 -1.26 5.68
N ASP A 282 -2.78 -1.90 4.74
CA ASP A 282 -2.46 -1.83 3.30
C ASP A 282 -3.54 -1.00 2.58
N ILE A 283 -3.17 0.20 2.13
CA ILE A 283 -4.03 1.09 1.35
C ILE A 283 -3.90 0.74 -0.12
N ASP A 284 -4.90 0.01 -0.63
CA ASP A 284 -4.97 -0.43 -2.02
C ASP A 284 -6.45 -0.57 -2.47
N SER A 285 -6.67 -1.19 -3.61
CA SER A 285 -7.96 -1.69 -4.10
C SER A 285 -8.50 -2.92 -3.32
N GLY A 286 -7.95 -3.18 -2.14
CA GLY A 286 -8.24 -4.31 -1.27
C GLY A 286 -7.27 -5.48 -1.44
N ALA A 287 -7.29 -6.39 -0.47
CA ALA A 287 -6.55 -7.64 -0.49
C ALA A 287 -7.48 -8.83 -0.31
N ALA A 288 -7.24 -9.91 -1.05
CA ALA A 288 -7.96 -11.16 -0.87
C ALA A 288 -7.43 -11.86 0.39
N LEU A 289 -8.24 -11.89 1.44
CA LEU A 289 -7.81 -12.34 2.78
C LEU A 289 -7.90 -13.86 2.99
N ARG A 290 -8.58 -14.56 2.07
CA ARG A 290 -8.84 -16.01 2.16
C ARG A 290 -8.05 -16.82 1.13
N VAL A 291 -6.90 -16.30 0.70
CA VAL A 291 -6.09 -16.95 -0.34
C VAL A 291 -5.28 -18.10 0.28
N ILE A 292 -5.58 -19.33 -0.14
CA ILE A 292 -4.83 -20.51 0.28
C ILE A 292 -3.57 -20.66 -0.58
N ASN A 293 -2.42 -20.84 0.08
CA ASN A 293 -1.20 -21.25 -0.59
C ASN A 293 -1.32 -22.72 -1.03
N MET A 294 -1.32 -22.98 -2.33
CA MET A 294 -1.56 -24.33 -2.85
C MET A 294 -0.51 -25.35 -2.42
N ALA A 295 0.72 -24.93 -2.09
CA ALA A 295 1.79 -25.81 -1.68
C ALA A 295 1.71 -26.21 -0.19
N SER A 296 1.35 -25.27 0.69
CA SER A 296 1.27 -25.54 2.14
C SER A 296 -0.15 -25.84 2.62
N ARG A 297 -1.18 -25.55 1.80
CA ARG A 297 -2.61 -25.60 2.14
C ARG A 297 -3.03 -24.68 3.30
N ASN A 298 -2.11 -23.84 3.78
CA ASN A 298 -2.39 -22.79 4.76
C ASN A 298 -2.83 -21.51 4.05
N LEU A 299 -3.50 -20.63 4.79
CA LEU A 299 -3.77 -19.27 4.32
C LEU A 299 -2.45 -18.51 4.15
N GLU A 300 -2.34 -17.77 3.05
CA GLU A 300 -1.19 -16.92 2.83
C GLU A 300 -1.22 -15.73 3.78
N THR A 301 -2.34 -15.01 3.85
CA THR A 301 -2.54 -13.90 4.79
C THR A 301 -3.40 -14.36 5.96
N SER A 302 -3.18 -13.78 7.14
CA SER A 302 -3.88 -14.22 8.34
C SER A 302 -5.37 -13.88 8.27
N LYS A 303 -6.23 -14.84 8.64
CA LYS A 303 -7.70 -14.77 8.56
C LYS A 303 -8.34 -13.89 9.65
N HIS A 304 -7.62 -12.88 10.13
CA HIS A 304 -8.16 -12.00 11.16
C HIS A 304 -9.27 -11.15 10.54
N CYS A 305 -10.48 -11.71 10.48
CA CYS A 305 -11.72 -10.99 10.28
C CYS A 305 -11.89 -10.07 11.48
N ARG A 306 -11.40 -8.84 11.30
CA ARG A 306 -11.61 -7.77 12.26
C ARG A 306 -12.84 -7.00 11.81
N PRO A 307 -13.78 -6.71 12.72
CA PRO A 307 -15.10 -6.17 12.40
C PRO A 307 -15.08 -4.79 11.75
N SER A 308 -13.95 -4.09 11.79
CA SER A 308 -13.76 -2.77 11.17
C SER A 308 -12.52 -2.77 10.27
N ARG A 309 -12.73 -2.96 8.96
CA ARG A 309 -11.72 -2.63 7.95
C ARG A 309 -12.09 -1.29 7.34
N PRO A 310 -11.19 -0.28 7.36
CA PRO A 310 -11.49 0.98 6.73
C PRO A 310 -11.81 0.76 5.24
N LYS A 311 -12.97 1.27 4.82
CA LYS A 311 -13.41 1.29 3.44
C LYS A 311 -13.87 2.70 3.13
N THR A 312 -13.37 3.26 2.04
CA THR A 312 -13.74 4.61 1.65
C THR A 312 -15.24 4.66 1.34
N GLN A 313 -15.87 5.82 1.58
CA GLN A 313 -17.28 6.00 1.23
C GLN A 313 -17.57 5.67 -0.25
N PRO A 314 -16.76 6.12 -1.23
CA PRO A 314 -16.92 5.70 -2.64
C PRO A 314 -16.84 4.19 -2.86
N SER A 315 -16.03 3.46 -2.10
CA SER A 315 -15.93 2.01 -2.18
C SER A 315 -17.15 1.32 -1.56
N LYS A 316 -17.71 1.86 -0.46
CA LYS A 316 -18.98 1.39 0.12
C LYS A 316 -20.13 1.57 -0.87
N ASP A 317 -20.22 2.75 -1.50
CA ASP A 317 -21.30 3.08 -2.43
C ASP A 317 -21.19 2.29 -3.74
N ALA A 318 -19.98 1.93 -4.15
CA ALA A 318 -19.74 1.00 -5.25
C ALA A 318 -20.09 -0.47 -4.92
N GLY A 319 -20.44 -0.79 -3.66
CA GLY A 319 -20.79 -2.14 -3.23
C GLY A 319 -19.59 -3.11 -3.20
N GLU A 320 -18.37 -2.59 -3.05
CA GLU A 320 -17.17 -3.41 -2.98
C GLU A 320 -17.18 -4.30 -1.72
N ALA A 321 -16.84 -5.58 -1.87
CA ALA A 321 -16.74 -6.49 -0.72
C ALA A 321 -15.51 -6.16 0.15
N GLU A 322 -15.63 -6.35 1.47
CA GLU A 322 -14.59 -5.99 2.45
C GLU A 322 -13.34 -6.88 2.37
N ASP A 323 -13.56 -8.18 2.13
CA ASP A 323 -12.51 -9.21 2.20
C ASP A 323 -11.98 -9.62 0.82
N SER A 324 -12.35 -8.85 -0.21
CA SER A 324 -11.96 -9.08 -1.57
C SER A 324 -10.95 -8.05 -2.04
N ASP A 325 -10.05 -8.50 -2.89
CA ASP A 325 -9.39 -7.62 -3.82
C ASP A 325 -10.39 -7.34 -4.96
N GLY A 326 -10.58 -6.08 -5.35
CA GLY A 326 -11.53 -5.71 -6.41
C GLY A 326 -10.86 -5.66 -7.78
N SER A 327 -9.53 -5.60 -7.80
CA SER A 327 -8.73 -5.34 -8.99
C SER A 327 -8.37 -6.62 -9.75
N ASP A 328 -8.69 -6.70 -11.04
CA ASP A 328 -8.36 -7.87 -11.90
C ASP A 328 -6.88 -8.30 -11.84
N THR A 329 -6.03 -7.38 -11.45
CA THR A 329 -4.57 -7.55 -11.39
C THR A 329 -4.04 -7.98 -10.03
N SER A 330 -4.91 -7.94 -9.02
CA SER A 330 -4.66 -8.35 -7.65
C SER A 330 -3.51 -7.62 -6.95
N HIS A 331 -3.31 -6.32 -7.24
CA HIS A 331 -2.16 -5.55 -6.74
C HIS A 331 -2.09 -5.54 -5.20
N GLY A 332 -3.16 -5.14 -4.52
CA GLY A 332 -3.23 -5.14 -3.05
C GLY A 332 -2.99 -6.51 -2.43
N THR A 333 -3.54 -7.59 -2.99
CA THR A 333 -3.24 -8.95 -2.51
C THR A 333 -1.74 -9.28 -2.60
N LYS A 334 -1.09 -8.89 -3.70
CA LYS A 334 0.35 -9.14 -3.91
C LYS A 334 1.20 -8.32 -2.93
N VAL A 335 0.88 -7.04 -2.75
CA VAL A 335 1.54 -6.14 -1.77
C VAL A 335 1.38 -6.70 -0.36
N SER A 336 0.15 -6.97 0.06
CA SER A 336 -0.19 -7.60 1.35
C SER A 336 0.55 -8.91 1.58
N SER A 337 0.61 -9.80 0.57
CA SER A 337 1.31 -11.08 0.69
C SER A 337 2.80 -10.95 0.94
N LYS A 338 3.42 -9.88 0.41
CA LYS A 338 4.84 -9.61 0.60
C LYS A 338 5.15 -9.00 1.97
N ALA A 339 4.19 -8.30 2.57
CA ALA A 339 4.33 -7.77 3.92
C ALA A 339 4.12 -8.86 4.98
N VAL A 340 2.97 -9.56 4.92
CA VAL A 340 2.47 -10.42 6.01
C VAL A 340 2.25 -11.89 5.64
N GLY A 341 2.55 -12.28 4.39
CA GLY A 341 2.30 -13.62 3.89
C GLY A 341 3.09 -14.70 4.63
N GLN A 342 2.46 -15.84 4.94
CA GLN A 342 3.10 -16.98 5.58
C GLN A 342 4.27 -17.53 4.78
N LYS A 343 4.16 -17.61 3.45
CA LYS A 343 5.22 -18.14 2.58
C LYS A 343 6.08 -17.04 2.00
N TYR A 344 5.45 -15.99 1.49
CA TYR A 344 6.12 -14.95 0.70
C TYR A 344 6.46 -13.68 1.49
N GLY A 345 5.91 -13.53 2.71
CA GLY A 345 6.03 -12.32 3.51
C GLY A 345 7.12 -12.35 4.57
N VAL A 346 7.42 -11.15 5.09
CA VAL A 346 8.41 -10.89 6.14
C VAL A 346 7.79 -11.03 7.53
N ALA A 347 6.71 -10.28 7.80
CA ALA A 347 6.01 -10.27 9.09
C ALA A 347 4.91 -11.33 9.12
N LYS A 348 5.32 -12.59 9.10
CA LYS A 348 4.44 -13.76 8.92
C LYS A 348 3.32 -13.87 9.95
N ARG A 349 3.43 -13.23 11.12
CA ARG A 349 2.44 -13.30 12.20
C ARG A 349 1.80 -11.95 12.50
N ALA A 350 2.01 -10.96 11.65
CA ALA A 350 1.30 -9.68 11.72
C ALA A 350 -0.16 -9.81 11.25
N THR A 351 -0.98 -8.92 11.77
CA THR A 351 -2.38 -8.77 11.36
C THR A 351 -2.45 -7.81 10.18
N LEU A 352 -3.05 -8.27 9.08
CA LEU A 352 -3.31 -7.42 7.92
C LEU A 352 -4.65 -6.69 8.10
N VAL A 353 -4.65 -5.38 7.88
CA VAL A 353 -5.86 -4.57 7.70
C VAL A 353 -5.87 -4.05 6.28
N SER A 354 -6.67 -4.68 5.43
CA SER A 354 -6.91 -4.20 4.06
C SER A 354 -7.76 -2.95 4.11
N VAL A 355 -7.21 -1.81 3.67
CA VAL A 355 -7.93 -0.55 3.53
C VAL A 355 -8.42 -0.46 2.10
N LYS A 356 -9.73 -0.55 1.94
CA LYS A 356 -10.36 -0.83 0.66
C LYS A 356 -10.79 0.46 -0.04
N MET A 357 -10.23 0.67 -1.22
CA MET A 357 -10.63 1.69 -2.19
C MET A 357 -11.37 1.08 -3.39
N ARG A 358 -11.87 1.91 -4.30
CA ARG A 358 -12.35 1.45 -5.60
C ARG A 358 -11.22 0.80 -6.42
N PRO A 359 -11.52 -0.17 -7.30
CA PRO A 359 -10.53 -0.80 -8.16
C PRO A 359 -9.97 0.17 -9.21
N GLU A 360 -8.82 -0.18 -9.80
CA GLU A 360 -8.01 0.66 -10.71
C GLU A 360 -8.81 1.53 -11.68
N ARG A 361 -9.83 0.97 -12.36
CA ARG A 361 -10.60 1.68 -13.39
C ARG A 361 -11.54 2.77 -12.87
N SER A 362 -11.86 2.76 -11.58
CA SER A 362 -12.77 3.71 -10.93
C SER A 362 -12.14 4.42 -9.73
N ARG A 363 -10.86 4.15 -9.45
CA ARG A 363 -10.08 4.78 -8.40
C ARG A 363 -9.70 6.20 -8.80
N SER A 364 -10.00 7.16 -7.93
CA SER A 364 -9.66 8.58 -8.14
C SER A 364 -8.73 9.11 -7.04
N THR A 365 -8.16 10.28 -7.27
CA THR A 365 -7.30 10.98 -6.33
C THR A 365 -8.03 11.29 -5.02
N ALA A 366 -9.30 11.71 -5.11
CA ALA A 366 -10.16 11.95 -3.96
C ALA A 366 -10.36 10.67 -3.13
N ASP A 367 -10.57 9.53 -3.78
CA ASP A 367 -10.70 8.22 -3.12
C ASP A 367 -9.42 7.86 -2.36
N PHE A 368 -8.25 8.14 -2.94
CA PHE A 368 -6.96 7.87 -2.30
C PHE A 368 -6.70 8.76 -1.08
N ILE A 369 -6.94 10.06 -1.20
CA ILE A 369 -6.85 10.99 -0.07
C ILE A 369 -7.82 10.56 1.03
N LYS A 370 -9.04 10.14 0.66
CA LYS A 370 -10.05 9.68 1.60
C LYS A 370 -9.64 8.40 2.32
N ALA A 371 -8.95 7.49 1.64
CA ALA A 371 -8.44 6.27 2.25
C ALA A 371 -7.41 6.55 3.35
N ILE A 372 -6.50 7.50 3.12
CA ILE A 372 -5.53 7.90 4.15
C ILE A 372 -6.26 8.57 5.32
N ASP A 373 -7.17 9.49 5.03
CA ASP A 373 -8.01 10.16 6.05
C ASP A 373 -8.81 9.17 6.90
N ASP A 374 -9.49 8.21 6.28
CA ASP A 374 -10.26 7.17 6.97
C ASP A 374 -9.39 6.31 7.86
N VAL A 375 -8.16 5.98 7.43
CA VAL A 375 -7.21 5.23 8.25
C VAL A 375 -6.73 6.04 9.44
N VAL A 376 -6.44 7.33 9.25
CA VAL A 376 -6.02 8.23 10.34
C VAL A 376 -7.14 8.36 11.36
N ASN A 377 -8.37 8.65 10.92
CA ASN A 377 -9.54 8.76 11.81
C ASN A 377 -9.84 7.43 12.51
N HIS A 378 -9.74 6.31 11.79
CA HIS A 378 -9.88 4.99 12.37
C HIS A 378 -8.86 4.77 13.48
N LEU A 379 -7.57 5.06 13.26
CA LEU A 379 -6.51 4.85 14.25
C LEU A 379 -6.49 5.92 15.36
N ALA A 380 -7.07 7.09 15.15
CA ALA A 380 -7.19 8.17 16.14
C ALA A 380 -8.26 7.89 17.22
N ASP A 381 -9.14 6.92 16.99
CA ASP A 381 -10.09 6.45 17.99
C ASP A 381 -9.37 5.86 19.23
N ASP A 382 -9.82 6.24 20.42
CA ASP A 382 -9.22 5.85 21.70
C ASP A 382 -9.37 4.35 21.99
N GLU A 383 -10.38 3.68 21.41
CA GLU A 383 -10.50 2.22 21.46
C GLU A 383 -9.34 1.48 20.79
N ARG A 384 -8.54 2.21 19.99
CA ARG A 384 -7.40 1.67 19.24
C ARG A 384 -6.07 2.30 19.65
N ALA A 385 -6.04 3.02 20.77
CA ALA A 385 -4.86 3.71 21.26
C ALA A 385 -3.65 2.77 21.50
N ASP A 386 -3.91 1.56 22.01
CA ASP A 386 -2.91 0.51 22.23
C ASP A 386 -2.29 0.01 20.91
N ARG A 387 -3.10 -0.08 19.84
CA ARG A 387 -2.68 -0.55 18.51
C ARG A 387 -1.69 0.39 17.84
N ARG A 388 -1.82 1.72 18.03
CA ARG A 388 -0.99 2.76 17.37
C ARG A 388 0.50 2.46 17.50
N SER A 389 0.93 2.01 18.68
CA SER A 389 2.34 1.68 18.97
C SER A 389 2.86 0.41 18.26
N LYS A 390 1.98 -0.36 17.63
CA LYS A 390 2.25 -1.63 16.94
C LYS A 390 1.78 -1.61 15.47
N THR A 391 1.47 -0.44 14.93
CA THR A 391 0.94 -0.27 13.57
C THR A 391 1.99 0.30 12.62
N VAL A 392 2.01 -0.22 11.39
CA VAL A 392 2.65 0.39 10.21
C VAL A 392 1.63 0.46 9.08
N ILE A 393 1.62 1.58 8.34
CA ILE A 393 0.79 1.75 7.16
C ILE A 393 1.67 1.62 5.93
N ILE A 394 1.20 0.89 4.93
CA ILE A 394 1.78 0.85 3.60
C ILE A 394 0.77 1.32 2.55
N SER A 395 1.27 2.09 1.59
CA SER A 395 0.58 2.40 0.35
C SER A 395 1.57 2.33 -0.80
N SER A 396 1.28 1.47 -1.77
CA SER A 396 2.04 1.37 -3.01
C SER A 396 1.35 2.10 -4.17
N LEU A 397 0.67 3.20 -3.88
CA LEU A 397 -0.10 4.01 -4.83
C LEU A 397 0.36 5.47 -4.89
N GLY A 398 0.27 6.09 -6.08
CA GLY A 398 0.63 7.49 -6.25
C GLY A 398 -0.13 8.17 -7.39
N PHE A 399 -0.13 9.50 -7.38
CA PHE A 399 -0.92 10.29 -8.31
C PHE A 399 -0.30 11.67 -8.54
N SER A 400 -0.49 12.19 -9.76
CA SER A 400 -0.14 13.57 -10.18
C SER A 400 1.28 14.04 -9.83
N GLN A 401 1.64 15.26 -10.20
CA GLN A 401 2.78 15.95 -9.58
C GLN A 401 2.29 16.78 -8.40
N ALA A 402 3.19 17.23 -7.52
CA ALA A 402 2.80 18.10 -6.43
C ALA A 402 2.18 19.41 -6.95
N ASP A 403 0.94 19.66 -6.57
CA ASP A 403 0.23 20.92 -6.79
C ASP A 403 -0.29 21.51 -5.45
N PRO A 404 -0.64 22.80 -5.42
CA PRO A 404 -1.08 23.45 -4.18
C PRO A 404 -2.29 22.79 -3.51
N THR A 405 -3.26 22.29 -4.29
CA THR A 405 -4.52 21.78 -3.77
C THR A 405 -4.35 20.40 -3.15
N HIS A 406 -3.73 19.45 -3.85
CA HIS A 406 -3.48 18.13 -3.26
C HIS A 406 -2.49 18.18 -2.10
N THR A 407 -1.52 19.10 -2.15
CA THR A 407 -0.63 19.36 -1.01
C THR A 407 -1.42 19.88 0.19
N ALA A 408 -2.38 20.79 -0.01
CA ALA A 408 -3.22 21.33 1.07
C ALA A 408 -4.09 20.27 1.75
N PHE A 409 -4.54 19.24 1.02
CA PHE A 409 -5.23 18.08 1.60
C PHE A 409 -4.29 17.14 2.36
N LEU A 410 -3.22 16.69 1.69
CA LEU A 410 -2.37 15.62 2.22
C LEU A 410 -1.57 16.08 3.45
N ARG A 411 -1.11 17.33 3.50
CA ARG A 411 -0.26 17.81 4.59
C ARG A 411 -0.92 17.67 5.98
N PRO A 412 -2.12 18.20 6.25
CA PRO A 412 -2.76 18.03 7.56
C PRO A 412 -3.10 16.57 7.89
N ILE A 413 -3.42 15.75 6.90
CA ILE A 413 -3.70 14.31 7.09
C ILE A 413 -2.44 13.58 7.54
N PHE A 414 -1.30 13.79 6.87
CA PHE A 414 -0.01 13.20 7.27
C PHE A 414 0.52 13.77 8.58
N GLU A 415 0.36 15.07 8.85
CA GLU A 415 0.70 15.67 10.15
C GLU A 415 -0.07 14.96 11.28
N SER A 416 -1.36 14.68 11.09
CA SER A 416 -2.20 13.95 12.04
C SER A 416 -1.75 12.48 12.19
N LEU A 417 -1.43 11.81 11.08
CA LEU A 417 -0.89 10.45 11.11
C LEU A 417 0.40 10.35 11.93
N PHE A 418 1.34 11.26 11.67
CA PHE A 418 2.62 11.27 12.37
C PHE A 418 2.46 11.71 13.83
N ALA A 419 1.47 12.54 14.16
CA ALA A 419 1.13 12.84 15.56
C ALA A 419 0.69 11.59 16.34
N LEU A 420 0.04 10.61 15.70
CA LEU A 420 -0.26 9.30 16.28
C LEU A 420 1.00 8.41 16.44
N GLY A 421 2.13 8.83 15.87
CA GLY A 421 3.40 8.11 15.93
C GLY A 421 3.49 6.92 14.98
N ILE A 422 2.64 6.86 13.95
CA ILE A 422 2.52 5.70 13.06
C ILE A 422 3.36 5.92 11.80
N PRO A 423 4.30 5.02 11.46
CA PRO A 423 5.09 5.12 10.24
C PRO A 423 4.24 4.83 8.99
N PHE A 424 4.48 5.62 7.93
CA PHE A 424 3.90 5.44 6.61
C PHE A 424 4.99 5.06 5.61
N VAL A 425 4.84 3.89 5.00
CA VAL A 425 5.78 3.33 4.03
C VAL A 425 5.18 3.42 2.63
N THR A 426 5.96 3.93 1.68
CA THR A 426 5.58 4.02 0.26
C THR A 426 6.72 3.58 -0.64
N PHE A 427 6.40 3.22 -1.87
CA PHE A 427 7.35 2.98 -2.95
C PHE A 427 7.98 4.27 -3.50
N SER A 428 9.03 4.17 -4.32
CA SER A 428 9.66 5.35 -4.97
C SER A 428 9.11 5.65 -6.37
N GLY A 429 8.57 4.64 -7.05
CA GLY A 429 8.04 4.72 -8.41
C GLY A 429 8.89 3.96 -9.42
N ASN A 430 8.28 3.60 -10.56
CA ASN A 430 8.82 2.59 -11.48
C ASN A 430 9.22 3.13 -12.86
N PHE A 431 9.45 4.44 -12.96
CA PHE A 431 9.86 5.11 -14.19
C PHE A 431 11.30 5.62 -14.15
N GLY A 432 12.18 5.13 -13.28
CA GLY A 432 13.56 5.61 -13.06
C GLY A 432 14.44 5.78 -14.30
N ASP A 433 14.23 4.97 -15.34
CA ASP A 433 14.97 5.06 -16.63
C ASP A 433 14.59 6.29 -17.47
N ILE A 434 13.41 6.82 -17.19
CA ILE A 434 12.69 7.84 -17.95
C ILE A 434 12.56 9.11 -17.07
N LEU A 435 12.38 8.91 -15.78
CA LEU A 435 12.22 9.88 -14.70
C LEU A 435 13.06 9.45 -13.52
N PRO A 436 14.34 9.86 -13.50
CA PRO A 436 15.23 9.44 -12.43
C PRO A 436 14.74 9.90 -11.06
N ASP A 437 14.08 11.06 -10.98
CA ASP A 437 13.65 11.67 -9.72
C ASP A 437 12.21 11.30 -9.36
N ILE A 438 11.94 11.10 -8.06
CA ILE A 438 10.58 10.96 -7.51
C ILE A 438 9.76 12.21 -7.88
N ASN A 439 8.59 11.98 -8.47
CA ASN A 439 7.79 13.04 -9.08
C ASN A 439 6.29 13.01 -8.72
N LYS A 440 5.81 12.01 -7.99
CA LYS A 440 4.38 11.88 -7.65
C LYS A 440 4.05 11.97 -6.17
N LEU A 441 2.86 12.50 -5.86
CA LEU A 441 2.31 12.46 -4.51
C LEU A 441 1.93 11.02 -4.10
N PRO A 442 1.94 10.70 -2.79
CA PRO A 442 2.34 11.56 -1.68
C PRO A 442 3.87 11.66 -1.51
N LYS A 443 4.63 10.87 -2.26
CA LYS A 443 6.09 10.68 -2.11
C LYS A 443 6.87 12.00 -2.16
N THR A 444 6.47 12.94 -3.02
CA THR A 444 7.11 14.26 -3.14
C THR A 444 6.93 15.17 -1.92
N LEU A 445 6.08 14.83 -0.95
CA LEU A 445 5.92 15.59 0.30
C LEU A 445 7.01 15.31 1.33
N VAL A 446 7.87 14.31 1.10
CA VAL A 446 8.91 13.90 2.05
C VAL A 446 9.81 15.08 2.44
N GLY A 447 10.17 15.14 3.72
CA GLY A 447 11.07 16.14 4.26
C GLY A 447 11.17 16.05 5.79
N PRO A 448 11.93 16.95 6.44
CA PRO A 448 12.18 16.89 7.88
C PRO A 448 10.91 16.85 8.75
N ASP A 449 9.85 17.52 8.29
CA ASP A 449 8.54 17.56 8.98
C ASP A 449 7.54 16.52 8.47
N MET A 450 7.90 15.78 7.42
CA MET A 450 7.12 14.75 6.76
C MET A 450 7.96 13.47 6.59
N PRO A 451 8.17 12.70 7.67
CA PRO A 451 8.96 11.46 7.65
C PRO A 451 8.21 10.32 6.95
N ILE A 452 7.94 10.50 5.65
CA ILE A 452 7.39 9.50 4.76
C ILE A 452 8.53 8.56 4.35
N LEU A 453 8.42 7.29 4.70
CA LEU A 453 9.47 6.32 4.42
C LEU A 453 9.34 5.81 2.98
N ILE A 454 10.20 6.30 2.09
CA ILE A 454 10.19 5.97 0.66
C ILE A 454 11.16 4.82 0.37
N VAL A 455 10.65 3.80 -0.32
CA VAL A 455 11.36 2.55 -0.61
C VAL A 455 11.64 2.41 -2.10
N GLY A 456 12.93 2.37 -2.44
CA GLY A 456 13.41 2.01 -3.77
C GLY A 456 13.63 0.50 -3.94
N ALA A 457 13.88 0.07 -5.18
CA ALA A 457 14.05 -1.34 -5.54
C ALA A 457 15.52 -1.66 -5.88
N VAL A 458 15.99 -2.81 -5.39
CA VAL A 458 17.27 -3.41 -5.79
C VAL A 458 17.10 -4.78 -6.42
N ASP A 459 18.09 -5.18 -7.22
CA ASP A 459 18.27 -6.52 -7.75
C ASP A 459 18.90 -7.47 -6.74
N ASP A 460 19.18 -8.70 -7.17
CA ASP A 460 19.84 -9.74 -6.36
C ASP A 460 21.30 -9.47 -6.03
N GLN A 461 21.90 -8.44 -6.63
CA GLN A 461 23.23 -7.94 -6.33
C GLN A 461 23.19 -6.67 -5.46
N ARG A 462 22.01 -6.29 -4.95
CA ARG A 462 21.78 -5.06 -4.16
C ARG A 462 22.08 -3.78 -4.94
N LYS A 463 22.00 -3.83 -6.26
CA LYS A 463 22.11 -2.65 -7.11
C LYS A 463 20.73 -2.08 -7.35
N LYS A 464 20.61 -0.75 -7.25
CA LYS A 464 19.38 -0.05 -7.59
C LYS A 464 18.92 -0.47 -8.98
N THR A 465 17.66 -0.87 -9.10
CA THR A 465 17.09 -1.18 -10.41
C THR A 465 16.98 0.08 -11.27
N SER A 466 17.03 -0.11 -12.57
CA SER A 466 16.98 0.95 -13.57
C SER A 466 15.66 1.74 -13.46
N TYR A 467 14.55 1.00 -13.34
CA TYR A 467 13.20 1.52 -13.17
C TYR A 467 12.94 2.19 -11.80
N SER A 468 13.77 1.98 -10.77
CA SER A 468 13.50 2.59 -9.45
C SER A 468 13.86 4.07 -9.47
N GLN A 469 12.87 4.94 -9.25
CA GLN A 469 13.11 6.37 -9.07
C GLN A 469 13.91 6.61 -7.78
N ALA A 470 14.75 7.63 -7.80
CA ALA A 470 15.60 8.06 -6.71
C ALA A 470 15.09 9.38 -6.12
N GLY A 471 15.27 9.52 -4.82
CA GLY A 471 15.16 10.77 -4.09
C GLY A 471 16.54 11.37 -3.90
N LYS A 472 16.64 12.37 -3.03
CA LYS A 472 17.95 12.83 -2.56
C LYS A 472 18.56 11.69 -1.73
N ASP A 473 19.85 11.41 -1.91
CA ASP A 473 20.53 10.19 -1.44
C ASP A 473 20.37 9.85 0.06
N GLU A 474 19.96 10.82 0.89
CA GLU A 474 19.80 10.69 2.35
C GLU A 474 18.38 10.27 2.78
N ASP A 475 17.40 10.33 1.88
CA ASP A 475 15.96 10.23 2.23
C ASP A 475 15.36 8.83 1.99
N MET A 476 16.13 7.86 1.51
CA MET A 476 15.59 6.58 1.04
C MET A 476 16.22 5.33 1.64
N ILE A 477 15.42 4.26 1.68
CA ILE A 477 15.87 2.89 1.90
C ILE A 477 15.54 2.05 0.67
N TYR A 478 16.26 0.97 0.45
CA TYR A 478 16.01 0.04 -0.65
C TYR A 478 15.68 -1.36 -0.15
N ALA A 479 14.86 -2.08 -0.91
CA ALA A 479 14.53 -3.47 -0.66
C ALA A 479 14.46 -4.25 -1.99
N PRO A 480 14.52 -5.60 -1.95
CA PRO A 480 14.39 -6.41 -3.15
C PRO A 480 13.11 -6.07 -3.93
N GLY A 481 13.25 -5.58 -5.16
CA GLY A 481 12.12 -5.28 -6.04
C GLY A 481 12.11 -6.11 -7.33
N GLY A 482 13.17 -6.88 -7.57
CA GLY A 482 13.30 -7.79 -8.71
C GLY A 482 13.58 -7.10 -10.05
N THR A 483 13.90 -7.93 -11.02
CA THR A 483 14.17 -7.57 -12.41
C THR A 483 13.42 -8.52 -13.34
N ASP A 484 13.47 -8.32 -14.65
CA ASP A 484 12.87 -9.30 -15.58
C ASP A 484 13.57 -10.64 -15.55
N ALA A 485 14.89 -10.65 -15.31
CA ALA A 485 15.67 -11.86 -15.19
C ALA A 485 15.38 -12.60 -13.88
N ARG A 486 15.04 -11.86 -12.82
CA ARG A 486 14.82 -12.42 -11.48
C ARG A 486 13.73 -11.64 -10.75
N LYS A 487 12.50 -12.10 -10.95
CA LYS A 487 11.29 -11.54 -10.32
C LYS A 487 11.18 -11.95 -8.86
N ILE A 488 10.43 -11.18 -8.11
CA ILE A 488 10.06 -11.52 -6.73
C ILE A 488 8.83 -12.41 -6.73
N GLU A 489 8.74 -13.31 -5.74
CA GLU A 489 7.60 -14.21 -5.61
C GLU A 489 6.54 -13.61 -4.70
N VAL A 490 5.28 -13.60 -5.12
CA VAL A 490 4.16 -13.07 -4.33
C VAL A 490 2.99 -14.03 -4.39
N GLN A 491 1.97 -13.81 -3.56
CA GLN A 491 0.69 -14.48 -3.71
C GLN A 491 -0.30 -13.58 -4.45
N SER A 492 -0.88 -14.09 -5.52
CA SER A 492 -2.03 -13.49 -6.20
C SER A 492 -3.31 -14.24 -5.83
N ARG A 493 -4.47 -13.59 -5.97
CA ARG A 493 -5.76 -14.30 -6.00
C ARG A 493 -5.88 -15.14 -7.28
N PHE A 494 -6.53 -16.30 -7.21
CA PHE A 494 -6.97 -17.04 -8.40
C PHE A 494 -8.23 -16.36 -8.98
N ASN A 495 -8.32 -16.26 -10.31
CA ASN A 495 -9.42 -15.65 -11.08
C ASN A 495 -10.79 -15.65 -10.37
N LYS A 496 -11.39 -14.48 -10.08
CA LYS A 496 -12.76 -14.16 -9.58
C LYS A 496 -13.45 -15.07 -8.53
N ASN A 497 -12.92 -16.25 -8.24
CA ASN A 497 -13.42 -17.25 -7.31
C ASN A 497 -12.51 -17.18 -6.09
N GLU A 498 -13.04 -16.64 -5.01
CA GLU A 498 -12.34 -16.51 -3.73
C GLU A 498 -12.02 -17.91 -3.16
N GLY A 499 -10.77 -18.11 -2.74
CA GLY A 499 -10.35 -19.30 -1.97
C GLY A 499 -9.07 -19.99 -2.46
N GLU A 500 -8.70 -19.84 -3.74
CA GLU A 500 -7.46 -20.40 -4.28
C GLU A 500 -6.47 -19.28 -4.63
N GLY A 501 -5.19 -19.55 -4.41
CA GLY A 501 -4.10 -18.63 -4.71
C GLY A 501 -3.19 -19.14 -5.81
N THR A 502 -2.73 -18.25 -6.68
CA THR A 502 -1.61 -18.53 -7.61
C THR A 502 -0.34 -17.78 -7.20
N PRO A 503 0.83 -18.46 -7.18
CA PRO A 503 2.10 -17.77 -7.10
C PRO A 503 2.22 -16.74 -8.24
N GLY A 504 2.44 -15.48 -7.88
CA GLY A 504 2.77 -14.40 -8.80
C GLY A 504 4.28 -14.21 -8.89
N GLN A 505 4.73 -13.69 -10.02
CA GLN A 505 6.12 -13.30 -10.28
C GLN A 505 6.13 -11.85 -10.73
N GLU A 506 6.65 -10.97 -9.89
CA GLU A 506 6.51 -9.53 -10.06
C GLU A 506 7.86 -8.81 -10.08
N ARG A 507 7.87 -7.57 -10.58
CA ARG A 507 8.95 -6.62 -10.32
C ARG A 507 8.38 -5.21 -10.14
N GLY A 508 9.00 -4.42 -9.28
CA GLY A 508 8.55 -3.06 -8.98
C GLY A 508 8.87 -2.62 -7.55
N THR A 509 9.01 -1.31 -7.37
CA THR A 509 9.16 -0.66 -6.07
C THR A 509 7.90 -0.83 -5.20
N SER A 510 6.72 -1.01 -5.80
CA SER A 510 5.46 -1.35 -5.13
C SER A 510 5.53 -2.63 -4.30
N PHE A 511 6.46 -3.52 -4.63
CA PHE A 511 6.71 -4.76 -3.91
C PHE A 511 8.00 -4.76 -3.06
N ALA A 512 8.86 -3.76 -3.25
CA ALA A 512 9.97 -3.48 -2.34
C ALA A 512 9.44 -2.82 -1.04
N ALA A 513 8.49 -1.89 -1.15
CA ALA A 513 7.84 -1.23 -0.01
C ALA A 513 7.27 -2.19 1.06
N PRO A 514 6.49 -3.24 0.72
CA PRO A 514 5.93 -4.16 1.71
C PRO A 514 6.98 -4.96 2.47
N ILE A 515 8.17 -5.18 1.89
CA ILE A 515 9.27 -5.83 2.62
C ILE A 515 9.71 -4.95 3.79
N VAL A 516 9.87 -3.65 3.58
CA VAL A 516 10.29 -2.72 4.63
C VAL A 516 9.21 -2.55 5.69
N ALA A 517 7.93 -2.45 5.28
CA ALA A 517 6.81 -2.43 6.22
C ALA A 517 6.77 -3.70 7.09
N GLY A 518 6.99 -4.87 6.49
CA GLY A 518 7.10 -6.13 7.22
C GLY A 518 8.27 -6.15 8.22
N VAL A 519 9.45 -5.67 7.83
CA VAL A 519 10.61 -5.56 8.74
C VAL A 519 10.30 -4.62 9.92
N ILE A 520 9.64 -3.49 9.69
CA ILE A 520 9.20 -2.58 10.77
C ILE A 520 8.23 -3.30 11.72
N ALA A 521 7.25 -4.03 11.16
CA ALA A 521 6.28 -4.79 11.95
C ALA A 521 6.96 -5.84 12.85
N THR A 522 7.98 -6.56 12.37
CA THR A 522 8.70 -7.53 13.23
C THR A 522 9.45 -6.86 14.37
N TYR A 523 10.05 -5.68 14.14
CA TYR A 523 10.72 -4.93 15.20
C TYR A 523 9.76 -4.44 16.31
N PHE A 524 8.46 -4.30 16.03
CA PHE A 524 7.47 -4.02 17.07
C PHE A 524 7.31 -5.14 18.11
N ASN A 525 7.93 -6.31 17.94
CA ASN A 525 8.02 -7.36 18.96
C ASN A 525 9.29 -7.34 19.81
N TYR A 526 10.34 -6.62 19.39
CA TYR A 526 11.63 -6.67 20.09
C TYR A 526 11.58 -5.92 21.43
N ASP A 527 12.12 -6.51 22.49
CA ASP A 527 12.21 -5.87 23.81
C ASP A 527 13.66 -5.89 24.34
N PRO A 528 14.29 -4.71 24.55
CA PRO A 528 13.78 -3.38 24.19
C PRO A 528 13.66 -3.22 22.67
N LYS A 529 12.85 -2.25 22.24
CA LYS A 529 12.78 -1.81 20.84
C LYS A 529 14.16 -1.34 20.38
N PRO A 530 14.48 -1.50 19.08
CA PRO A 530 15.81 -1.15 18.60
C PRO A 530 15.99 0.37 18.33
N TRP A 531 14.91 1.15 18.38
CA TRP A 531 14.92 2.62 18.38
C TRP A 531 14.60 3.17 19.78
N ASP A 532 14.74 4.49 19.95
CA ASP A 532 14.37 5.19 21.19
C ASP A 532 12.84 5.17 21.40
N ASP A 533 12.37 4.18 22.15
CA ASP A 533 10.94 3.97 22.44
C ASP A 533 10.37 4.99 23.45
N SER A 534 11.20 5.91 23.97
CA SER A 534 10.70 7.05 24.76
C SER A 534 10.11 8.16 23.88
N LYS A 535 10.37 8.14 22.57
CA LYS A 535 9.82 9.10 21.61
C LYS A 535 8.35 8.81 21.32
N THR A 536 7.58 9.86 21.09
CA THR A 536 6.16 9.80 20.73
C THR A 536 5.87 10.64 19.49
N GLY A 537 4.70 10.44 18.87
CA GLY A 537 4.28 11.17 17.68
C GLY A 537 5.34 11.19 16.58
N LYS A 538 5.53 12.33 15.92
CA LYS A 538 6.45 12.48 14.79
C LYS A 538 7.88 12.06 15.13
N GLN A 539 8.33 12.33 16.36
CA GLN A 539 9.68 11.95 16.81
C GLN A 539 9.87 10.43 16.89
N ARG A 540 8.81 9.69 17.21
CA ARG A 540 8.81 8.23 17.15
C ARG A 540 9.00 7.74 15.72
N VAL A 541 8.25 8.34 14.78
CA VAL A 541 8.34 7.98 13.36
C VAL A 541 9.75 8.23 12.82
N GLN A 542 10.33 9.40 13.13
CA GLN A 542 11.72 9.72 12.80
C GLN A 542 12.71 8.73 13.41
N ALA A 543 12.54 8.35 14.69
CA ALA A 543 13.41 7.37 15.34
C ALA A 543 13.36 5.97 14.69
N ILE A 544 12.17 5.55 14.24
CA ILE A 544 12.01 4.31 13.46
C ILE A 544 12.75 4.44 12.12
N GLU A 545 12.53 5.55 11.41
CA GLU A 545 13.13 5.83 10.10
C GLU A 545 14.67 5.83 10.16
N ASP A 546 15.23 6.50 11.17
CA ASP A 546 16.66 6.57 11.44
C ASP A 546 17.24 5.19 11.77
N PHE A 547 16.52 4.38 12.54
CA PHE A 547 16.93 3.01 12.83
C PHE A 547 16.93 2.15 11.56
N ILE A 548 15.87 2.21 10.75
CA ILE A 548 15.74 1.47 9.49
C ILE A 548 16.87 1.84 8.52
N ARG A 549 17.26 3.11 8.48
CA ARG A 549 18.40 3.61 7.69
C ARG A 549 19.76 3.45 8.38
N SER A 550 19.87 2.83 9.55
CA SER A 550 21.15 2.64 10.24
C SER A 550 21.86 1.36 9.79
N ASP A 551 23.14 1.20 10.13
CA ASP A 551 23.89 -0.05 9.90
C ASP A 551 23.32 -1.25 10.68
N SER A 552 22.41 -0.98 11.63
CA SER A 552 21.77 -2.02 12.45
C SER A 552 20.56 -2.67 11.79
N SER A 553 20.01 -2.04 10.74
CA SER A 553 18.84 -2.55 10.00
C SER A 553 18.97 -2.38 8.48
N SER A 554 20.13 -1.96 8.02
CA SER A 554 20.45 -1.83 6.61
C SER A 554 21.95 -1.89 6.43
N TRP A 555 22.42 -2.05 5.20
CA TRP A 555 23.83 -1.95 4.91
C TRP A 555 24.09 -1.14 3.66
N ASP A 556 25.08 -0.26 3.78
CA ASP A 556 25.65 0.53 2.70
C ASP A 556 26.81 -0.26 2.04
N ASP A 557 26.67 -0.49 0.73
CA ASP A 557 27.64 -1.18 -0.12
C ASP A 557 28.46 -0.21 -0.98
N SER A 558 28.64 1.03 -0.53
CA SER A 558 29.55 2.07 -1.07
C SER A 558 29.02 2.97 -2.20
N GLY A 559 27.83 3.54 -2.00
CA GLY A 559 27.61 4.92 -2.50
C GLY A 559 26.27 5.32 -3.11
N LEU A 560 25.24 4.47 -3.18
CA LEU A 560 23.90 4.89 -3.66
C LEU A 560 22.71 4.13 -3.04
N SER A 561 22.90 3.08 -2.24
CA SER A 561 21.73 2.28 -1.78
C SER A 561 22.00 1.55 -0.47
N ARG A 562 21.32 2.00 0.60
CA ARG A 562 21.19 1.22 1.82
C ARG A 562 20.10 0.17 1.60
N THR A 563 20.46 -1.11 1.66
CA THR A 563 19.49 -2.19 1.49
C THR A 563 19.02 -2.70 2.85
N ILE A 564 17.72 -2.87 3.01
CA ILE A 564 17.08 -3.35 4.24
C ILE A 564 17.64 -4.70 4.68
N TRP A 565 17.82 -4.86 5.99
CA TRP A 565 18.22 -6.09 6.65
C TRP A 565 17.47 -6.22 7.99
N ASN A 566 17.01 -7.42 8.32
CA ASN A 566 16.16 -7.67 9.50
C ASN A 566 16.93 -7.89 10.83
N GLY A 567 18.26 -7.77 10.81
CA GLY A 567 19.08 -7.92 12.01
C GLY A 567 19.57 -9.34 12.31
N ALA A 568 19.27 -10.33 11.46
CA ALA A 568 19.74 -11.71 11.57
C ALA A 568 21.25 -11.83 11.26
N THR A 569 21.99 -12.47 12.15
CA THR A 569 23.46 -12.60 12.06
C THR A 569 23.87 -13.92 11.42
N ARG A 570 25.15 -14.03 11.07
CA ARG A 570 25.74 -15.30 10.61
C ARG A 570 25.49 -16.46 11.59
N ALA A 571 25.53 -16.21 12.89
CA ALA A 571 25.27 -17.22 13.90
C ALA A 571 23.80 -17.70 13.87
N ASP A 572 22.86 -16.80 13.56
CA ASP A 572 21.44 -17.14 13.45
C ASP A 572 21.22 -18.05 12.22
N HIS A 573 21.86 -17.74 11.09
CA HIS A 573 21.92 -18.61 9.90
C HIS A 573 22.61 -19.97 10.16
N GLN A 574 23.49 -20.08 11.14
CA GLN A 574 24.18 -21.33 11.50
C GLN A 574 23.51 -22.10 12.65
N SER A 575 22.61 -21.49 13.40
CA SER A 575 22.00 -22.09 14.59
C SER A 575 21.20 -23.36 14.25
N PRO A 576 21.37 -24.47 15.02
CA PRO A 576 20.66 -25.72 14.78
C PRO A 576 19.16 -25.63 15.08
N GLY A 577 18.37 -25.80 14.03
CA GLY A 577 16.92 -26.03 13.94
C GLY A 577 16.53 -26.33 12.48
N ALA A 578 17.54 -26.72 11.69
CA ALA A 578 17.67 -26.54 10.26
C ALA A 578 18.02 -27.90 9.64
N ASN A 579 17.10 -28.43 8.83
CA ASN A 579 17.08 -29.69 8.04
C ASN A 579 15.83 -30.56 8.26
N GLY A 580 14.83 -30.10 9.01
CA GLY A 580 13.46 -30.51 8.72
C GLY A 580 12.95 -29.65 7.56
N GLN A 581 12.20 -30.22 6.61
CA GLN A 581 11.11 -29.42 6.05
C GLN A 581 10.28 -28.99 7.26
N SER A 582 10.53 -27.80 7.80
CA SER A 582 9.54 -27.16 8.62
C SER A 582 8.45 -26.76 7.64
N VAL A 583 7.46 -27.63 7.52
CA VAL A 583 6.08 -27.15 7.46
C VAL A 583 6.04 -26.01 8.48
N PRO A 584 5.71 -24.76 8.09
CA PRO A 584 5.56 -23.69 9.08
C PRO A 584 4.75 -24.30 10.22
N PRO A 585 5.17 -24.17 11.50
CA PRO A 585 4.49 -24.86 12.59
C PRO A 585 3.01 -24.67 12.32
N ALA A 586 2.31 -25.78 12.09
CA ALA A 586 0.95 -25.71 11.59
C ALA A 586 0.28 -24.68 12.47
N GLY A 587 -0.26 -23.61 11.85
CA GLY A 587 -1.07 -22.68 12.59
C GLY A 587 -2.04 -23.51 13.43
N PRO A 588 -2.39 -23.05 14.64
CA PRO A 588 -3.29 -23.79 15.52
C PRO A 588 -4.38 -24.40 14.67
N THR A 589 -4.51 -25.72 14.70
CA THR A 589 -5.51 -26.42 13.86
C THR A 589 -6.84 -26.49 14.58
N LYS A 590 -6.80 -26.23 15.90
CA LYS A 590 -7.93 -26.18 16.79
C LYS A 590 -7.92 -24.87 17.57
N ALA A 591 -9.07 -24.52 18.10
CA ALA A 591 -9.22 -23.45 19.07
C ALA A 591 -10.19 -23.87 20.16
N LEU A 592 -10.01 -23.28 21.34
CA LEU A 592 -11.02 -23.26 22.38
C LEU A 592 -11.84 -21.99 22.18
N SER A 593 -13.11 -22.13 21.77
CA SER A 593 -14.05 -21.01 21.71
C SER A 593 -14.89 -20.97 22.97
N ILE A 594 -15.01 -19.79 23.56
CA ILE A 594 -15.70 -19.52 24.83
C ILE A 594 -16.89 -18.63 24.52
N ILE A 595 -18.08 -19.12 24.84
CA ILE A 595 -19.37 -18.55 24.42
C ILE A 595 -20.26 -18.30 25.63
N GLY A 596 -20.96 -17.17 25.65
CA GLY A 596 -22.10 -16.94 26.52
C GLY A 596 -23.39 -17.43 25.85
N GLU A 597 -24.15 -18.31 26.51
CA GLU A 597 -25.48 -18.75 26.07
C GLU A 597 -26.57 -18.23 27.01
N TYR A 598 -27.63 -17.64 26.47
CA TYR A 598 -28.74 -17.13 27.27
C TYR A 598 -30.08 -17.27 26.56
N THR A 599 -31.17 -17.23 27.33
CA THR A 599 -32.52 -17.06 26.77
C THR A 599 -32.86 -15.59 26.81
N PRO A 600 -33.45 -15.00 25.74
CA PRO A 600 -33.94 -13.62 25.78
C PRO A 600 -34.80 -13.40 27.03
N GLU A 601 -34.56 -12.28 27.74
CA GLU A 601 -35.24 -11.92 29.01
C GLU A 601 -34.83 -12.74 30.27
N ALA A 602 -33.87 -13.67 30.16
CA ALA A 602 -33.32 -14.35 31.33
C ALA A 602 -32.45 -13.41 32.18
N SER A 603 -32.43 -13.65 33.49
CA SER A 603 -31.56 -12.92 34.44
C SER A 603 -30.18 -13.57 34.61
N THR A 604 -29.91 -14.65 33.89
CA THR A 604 -28.68 -15.45 33.96
C THR A 604 -28.28 -15.93 32.57
N PHE A 605 -26.99 -16.22 32.40
CA PHE A 605 -26.44 -16.86 31.21
C PHE A 605 -25.45 -17.97 31.59
N ASP A 606 -25.15 -18.85 30.64
CA ASP A 606 -24.23 -19.98 30.80
C ASP A 606 -22.93 -19.72 30.03
N TRP A 607 -21.79 -19.98 30.68
CA TRP A 607 -20.51 -20.08 29.99
C TRP A 607 -20.34 -21.46 29.38
N LEU A 608 -20.12 -21.50 28.07
CA LEU A 608 -19.87 -22.70 27.27
C LEU A 608 -18.48 -22.64 26.65
N PHE A 609 -17.84 -23.80 26.54
CA PHE A 609 -16.50 -23.93 25.98
C PHE A 609 -16.53 -25.02 24.92
N PHE A 610 -15.94 -24.78 23.76
CA PHE A 610 -15.94 -25.72 22.65
C PHE A 610 -14.54 -25.90 22.08
N SER A 611 -14.16 -27.15 21.83
CA SER A 611 -13.05 -27.48 20.94
C SER A 611 -13.56 -27.40 19.49
N ILE A 612 -13.09 -26.40 18.76
CA ILE A 612 -13.44 -26.11 17.36
C ILE A 612 -12.25 -26.33 16.44
N ASP A 613 -12.49 -26.56 15.16
CA ASP A 613 -11.43 -26.34 14.17
C ASP A 613 -11.07 -24.86 14.18
N TYR A 614 -9.77 -24.56 14.14
CA TYR A 614 -9.32 -23.17 14.10
C TYR A 614 -9.92 -22.49 12.87
N ASP A 615 -10.44 -21.28 13.06
CA ASP A 615 -11.25 -20.52 12.08
C ASP A 615 -12.67 -21.05 11.77
N THR A 616 -13.28 -21.85 12.67
CA THR A 616 -14.71 -22.22 12.63
C THR A 616 -15.45 -21.68 13.84
N GLY A 617 -16.72 -21.30 13.70
CA GLY A 617 -17.55 -20.97 14.86
C GLY A 617 -18.05 -22.24 15.56
N ALA A 618 -18.36 -22.15 16.86
CA ALA A 618 -19.02 -23.27 17.53
C ALA A 618 -20.47 -23.48 17.03
N GLU A 619 -21.11 -22.43 16.53
CA GLU A 619 -22.52 -22.44 16.08
C GLU A 619 -23.42 -23.16 17.12
N CYS A 620 -24.44 -23.88 16.67
CA CYS A 620 -25.38 -24.60 17.55
C CYS A 620 -24.91 -25.97 18.02
N ARG A 621 -23.59 -26.17 18.11
CA ARG A 621 -23.00 -27.42 18.63
C ARG A 621 -23.37 -27.69 20.08
N THR A 622 -23.35 -28.96 20.46
CA THR A 622 -23.73 -29.41 21.82
C THR A 622 -22.61 -30.16 22.53
N ASP A 623 -21.49 -30.42 21.86
CA ASP A 623 -20.31 -31.08 22.37
C ASP A 623 -19.35 -30.10 23.04
N ILE A 624 -19.74 -29.69 24.25
CA ILE A 624 -18.97 -28.79 25.11
C ILE A 624 -17.76 -29.48 25.75
N ALA A 625 -16.68 -28.72 25.91
CA ALA A 625 -15.38 -29.15 26.45
C ALA A 625 -15.32 -29.14 27.99
N THR A 626 -16.25 -28.46 28.66
CA THR A 626 -16.43 -28.46 30.12
C THR A 626 -17.91 -28.32 30.46
N GLU A 627 -18.29 -28.69 31.69
CA GLU A 627 -19.63 -28.44 32.21
C GLU A 627 -19.95 -26.93 32.20
N PRO A 628 -21.16 -26.52 31.77
CA PRO A 628 -21.57 -25.13 31.79
C PRO A 628 -21.62 -24.58 33.21
N LYS A 629 -21.38 -23.28 33.34
CA LYS A 629 -21.60 -22.57 34.60
C LYS A 629 -22.54 -21.40 34.38
N THR A 630 -23.65 -21.43 35.10
CA THR A 630 -24.63 -20.35 35.11
C THR A 630 -24.17 -19.21 36.01
N VAL A 631 -24.23 -18.00 35.49
CA VAL A 631 -23.90 -16.76 36.20
C VAL A 631 -24.97 -15.70 35.96
N PRO A 632 -25.21 -14.77 36.90
CA PRO A 632 -26.16 -13.68 36.70
C PRO A 632 -25.64 -12.67 35.67
N PHE A 633 -26.56 -12.06 34.92
CA PHE A 633 -26.21 -10.85 34.16
C PHE A 633 -25.86 -9.71 35.14
N SER A 634 -24.80 -8.96 34.85
CA SER A 634 -24.36 -7.84 35.67
C SER A 634 -24.74 -6.51 35.02
N ASP A 635 -25.28 -5.59 35.83
CA ASP A 635 -25.66 -4.22 35.42
C ASP A 635 -24.45 -3.33 35.06
N THR A 636 -23.21 -3.82 35.26
CA THR A 636 -21.97 -3.08 34.99
C THR A 636 -21.15 -3.65 33.81
N GLY A 637 -21.71 -4.56 33.02
CA GLY A 637 -21.05 -5.19 31.84
C GLY A 637 -20.86 -6.71 31.97
N MET A 638 -20.44 -7.38 30.88
CA MET A 638 -20.24 -8.84 30.86
C MET A 638 -19.23 -9.30 31.91
N THR A 639 -19.62 -10.25 32.76
CA THR A 639 -18.73 -10.90 33.72
C THR A 639 -17.96 -12.02 33.04
N TYR A 640 -16.69 -11.79 32.69
CA TYR A 640 -15.79 -12.80 32.11
C TYR A 640 -15.78 -14.11 32.93
N PRO A 641 -15.42 -15.25 32.30
CA PRO A 641 -15.43 -16.57 32.95
C PRO A 641 -14.28 -16.72 33.95
N GLY A 642 -14.30 -15.93 35.02
CA GLY A 642 -13.27 -15.90 36.05
C GLY A 642 -13.13 -17.23 36.79
N GLY A 643 -11.89 -17.54 37.16
CA GLY A 643 -11.50 -18.77 37.84
C GLY A 643 -10.64 -19.70 36.99
N THR A 644 -10.57 -20.96 37.40
CA THR A 644 -9.89 -22.03 36.67
C THR A 644 -10.91 -23.06 36.23
N TRP A 645 -10.82 -23.48 34.97
CA TRP A 645 -11.75 -24.38 34.31
C TRP A 645 -10.98 -25.54 33.70
N ASP A 646 -11.33 -26.75 34.11
CA ASP A 646 -10.79 -27.97 33.52
C ASP A 646 -11.51 -28.23 32.19
N VAL A 647 -10.79 -28.09 31.08
CA VAL A 647 -11.33 -28.27 29.73
C VAL A 647 -10.75 -29.52 29.08
N ASP A 648 -11.62 -30.31 28.45
CA ASP A 648 -11.25 -31.49 27.68
C ASP A 648 -11.26 -31.16 26.18
N LEU A 649 -10.08 -31.01 25.62
CA LEU A 649 -9.86 -30.61 24.24
C LEU A 649 -9.60 -31.83 23.38
N ALA A 650 -10.66 -32.58 23.10
CA ALA A 650 -10.61 -33.82 22.31
C ALA A 650 -9.69 -34.90 22.92
N GLY A 651 -9.73 -35.07 24.24
CA GLY A 651 -8.96 -36.06 25.01
C GLY A 651 -7.71 -35.49 25.69
N GLU A 652 -7.34 -34.24 25.39
CA GLU A 652 -6.27 -33.52 26.08
C GLU A 652 -6.83 -32.73 27.26
N LYS A 653 -6.31 -32.98 28.47
CA LYS A 653 -6.69 -32.26 29.68
C LYS A 653 -5.91 -30.96 29.77
N CYS A 654 -6.63 -29.84 29.73
CA CYS A 654 -6.07 -28.51 29.86
C CYS A 654 -6.82 -27.69 30.92
N GLU A 655 -6.21 -26.59 31.35
CA GLU A 655 -6.83 -25.65 32.30
C GLU A 655 -6.96 -24.28 31.63
N TYR A 656 -8.17 -23.75 31.52
CA TYR A 656 -8.38 -22.35 31.19
C TYR A 656 -8.41 -21.51 32.48
N LYS A 657 -7.62 -20.43 32.53
CA LYS A 657 -7.49 -19.57 33.72
C LYS A 657 -7.75 -18.13 33.35
N ASN A 658 -8.63 -17.48 34.11
CA ASN A 658 -9.02 -16.09 33.90
C ASN A 658 -9.17 -15.37 35.26
N SER A 659 -8.59 -14.18 35.39
CA SER A 659 -8.67 -13.36 36.61
C SER A 659 -9.99 -12.60 36.77
N GLY A 660 -10.85 -12.60 35.75
CA GLY A 660 -12.15 -11.94 35.70
C GLY A 660 -12.15 -10.58 34.98
N ASP A 661 -10.99 -10.13 34.51
CA ASP A 661 -10.77 -8.80 33.91
C ASP A 661 -9.90 -8.83 32.63
N ASN A 662 -9.58 -10.01 32.10
CA ASN A 662 -8.88 -10.19 30.83
C ASN A 662 -9.42 -11.42 30.07
N PRO A 663 -8.98 -11.67 28.82
CA PRO A 663 -9.38 -12.86 28.05
C PRO A 663 -8.95 -14.21 28.64
N GLY A 664 -8.08 -14.22 29.66
CA GLY A 664 -7.50 -15.43 30.24
C GLY A 664 -6.43 -16.09 29.37
N ALA A 665 -5.98 -17.27 29.81
CA ALA A 665 -5.04 -18.11 29.09
C ALA A 665 -5.38 -19.59 29.28
N LEU A 666 -5.11 -20.39 28.26
CA LEU A 666 -5.25 -21.83 28.25
C LEU A 666 -3.89 -22.49 28.56
N PHE A 667 -3.89 -23.45 29.47
CA PHE A 667 -2.69 -24.17 29.89
C PHE A 667 -2.84 -25.65 29.54
N CYS A 668 -2.15 -26.08 28.49
CA CYS A 668 -2.13 -27.46 28.03
C CYS A 668 -0.71 -28.01 28.19
N ASN A 669 -0.55 -29.15 28.87
CA ASN A 669 0.76 -29.82 29.02
C ASN A 669 1.90 -28.90 29.53
N GLY A 670 1.59 -27.94 30.39
CA GLY A 670 2.55 -26.98 30.95
C GLY A 670 2.95 -25.84 29.99
N LYS A 671 2.35 -25.78 28.79
CA LYS A 671 2.48 -24.66 27.85
C LYS A 671 1.31 -23.69 28.02
N GLU A 672 1.64 -22.41 28.12
CA GLU A 672 0.65 -21.34 28.11
C GLU A 672 0.28 -20.95 26.68
N ILE A 673 -1.03 -20.79 26.46
CA ILE A 673 -1.66 -20.44 25.19
C ILE A 673 -2.52 -19.21 25.46
N ALA A 674 -2.15 -18.09 24.83
CA ALA A 674 -2.89 -16.84 24.99
C ALA A 674 -4.29 -16.95 24.40
N CYS A 675 -5.27 -16.41 25.12
CA CYS A 675 -6.63 -16.23 24.61
C CYS A 675 -6.83 -14.77 24.18
N PHE A 676 -7.72 -14.56 23.23
CA PHE A 676 -8.01 -13.26 22.64
C PHE A 676 -9.51 -13.03 22.62
N ASP A 677 -9.91 -11.76 22.64
CA ASP A 677 -11.30 -11.39 22.44
C ASP A 677 -11.78 -11.82 21.04
N GLU A 678 -12.86 -12.59 21.03
CA GLU A 678 -13.58 -13.05 19.85
C GLU A 678 -14.79 -12.14 19.56
N ALA A 679 -15.30 -11.43 20.58
CA ALA A 679 -16.35 -10.45 20.42
C ALA A 679 -15.78 -9.20 19.72
N GLY A 680 -16.41 -8.82 18.63
CA GLY A 680 -16.09 -7.56 17.98
C GLY A 680 -16.47 -6.41 18.91
N ASP A 681 -15.49 -5.74 19.50
CA ASP A 681 -15.70 -4.43 20.09
C ASP A 681 -16.34 -3.52 19.02
N SER A 682 -17.56 -3.06 19.31
CA SER A 682 -18.42 -2.14 18.55
C SER A 682 -19.50 -2.73 17.60
N GLU A 683 -20.42 -3.56 18.07
CA GLU A 683 -21.88 -3.53 17.75
C GLU A 683 -22.65 -4.63 18.53
N PRO A 684 -23.85 -4.38 19.08
CA PRO A 684 -24.52 -5.33 19.99
C PRO A 684 -24.88 -6.70 19.38
N ASP A 685 -25.00 -6.79 18.05
CA ASP A 685 -25.66 -7.92 17.39
C ASP A 685 -24.77 -8.65 16.35
N LYS A 686 -23.47 -8.35 16.26
CA LYS A 686 -22.57 -9.04 15.31
C LYS A 686 -21.84 -10.20 15.98
N GLY A 687 -22.33 -11.41 15.69
CA GLY A 687 -21.75 -12.68 16.14
C GLY A 687 -22.73 -13.51 16.98
N GLU A 688 -23.86 -12.93 17.36
CA GLU A 688 -24.93 -13.70 18.01
C GLU A 688 -25.67 -14.59 17.01
N TYR A 689 -25.98 -15.81 17.42
CA TYR A 689 -26.80 -16.72 16.64
C TYR A 689 -27.78 -17.49 17.52
N GLU A 690 -28.96 -17.76 16.96
CA GLU A 690 -30.05 -18.43 17.66
C GLU A 690 -29.94 -19.96 17.50
N CYS A 691 -29.94 -20.65 18.63
CA CYS A 691 -29.87 -22.11 18.73
C CYS A 691 -31.06 -22.64 19.51
N GLY A 692 -32.19 -22.85 18.84
CA GLY A 692 -33.37 -23.49 19.41
C GLY A 692 -33.98 -22.70 20.57
N GLY A 693 -34.17 -21.38 20.39
CA GLY A 693 -34.76 -20.49 21.40
C GLY A 693 -33.76 -19.96 22.45
N LYS A 694 -32.47 -20.21 22.26
CA LYS A 694 -31.37 -19.64 23.04
C LYS A 694 -30.47 -18.81 22.13
N MET A 695 -29.97 -17.69 22.63
CA MET A 695 -28.96 -16.86 21.99
C MET A 695 -27.58 -17.29 22.44
N ARG A 696 -26.62 -17.28 21.51
CA ARG A 696 -25.21 -17.57 21.79
C ARG A 696 -24.32 -16.47 21.26
N GLN A 697 -23.38 -16.04 22.08
CA GLN A 697 -22.41 -15.00 21.75
C GLN A 697 -20.98 -15.52 21.97
N PRO A 698 -20.16 -15.63 20.92
CA PRO A 698 -18.72 -15.87 21.07
C PRO A 698 -18.03 -14.70 21.78
N VAL A 699 -17.16 -15.01 22.75
CA VAL A 699 -16.50 -14.01 23.59
C VAL A 699 -14.98 -14.14 23.56
N PHE A 700 -14.42 -15.34 23.67
CA PHE A 700 -12.97 -15.53 23.63
C PHE A 700 -12.55 -16.74 22.81
N ILE A 701 -11.37 -16.64 22.21
CA ILE A 701 -10.74 -17.74 21.48
C ILE A 701 -9.31 -17.98 21.95
N CYS A 702 -8.96 -19.24 22.23
CA CYS A 702 -7.60 -19.66 22.58
C CYS A 702 -7.08 -20.64 21.49
N PRO A 703 -6.16 -20.20 20.59
CA PRO A 703 -5.65 -21.03 19.49
C PRO A 703 -4.63 -22.07 19.98
N TYR A 704 -4.86 -23.38 19.77
CA TYR A 704 -3.95 -24.43 20.26
C TYR A 704 -3.48 -25.45 19.21
#